data_AF-A0A8T2S9I3-F1
#
_entry.id   AF-A0A8T2S9I3-F1
#
_cell.length_a   1.000
_cell.length_b   1.000
_cell.length_c   1.000
_cell.angle_alpha   90.00
_cell.angle_beta   90.00
_cell.angle_gamma   90.00
#
_symmetry.space_group_name_H-M   'P 1'
#
loop_
_entity.id
_entity.type
_entity.pdbx_description
1 polymer ?
#
loop_
_entity_poly.entity_id
_entity_poly.type
_entity_poly.pdbx_seq_one_letter_code
_entity_poly.pdbx_strand_id
1 'polypeptide(L)'
;MNHEEAFVSIRNIQSSCKSRIQLVRIPLAKVFPANPEILEGAADLVQLSYLNEPAVLHNLACRYGKEEIYTKAGSVLIAVNPFKRVSLYTHDFVETYSKPTNEDLAPHVYSTMAYAYKAMMQDGVNQSIIISGESGAGKTETAKIAMQYLAAVGGGGGIEKEILETNPILEAFGNAKTLRNDNSSRFGKLIDIYFDGSGKICGAKIETYLLEKSRVVQQVKGERSYHIFYQLCAGASDNLREQIHLLPAKDYLYLNQSSCLFIDNVDDSFDFVAVQRAMKAVQISEEYQNKVFAMLAAILWLGNVTFSVIDDENHVEVDDNEALSCTADLLKCSKTRLMEALTTRKIRAGHEDIVQKLNYSQAVDSRDALAKAIYAGLFDWLVEWINKSFESARNFTDRFITILDIYGFESFVKNGFEQLCINYANERLQQYSNLHLFKLEQEEYTSEGIDWTRVEFKDNQDCLELFEKKPLGLISLLDEECTFPKGTDYTFAEKIKKHLDGTSCFQAERGASFRVKHYAGEVTYETMGFLEKNKDTLNFDFLRLLASCESPLPQIFATKLEEDLQQRTDPSRKNSSESNKLSISTKFKGQLCRLMQRLGDTEPHFVRCIKPNTLQRPDLFEEDLVLQQLRSCGVLEIVRISRAGYPTRLSHKNFANRYGFLLPTTSLLQNDSLNKCVAILHQFNIPPEMYQMGFTKIFLRAGQIGSLEDSRLRTLQAIIHFQKLYRGFKVRCYMKKLKRVTLYLQSLIRGKQAREKYQIIFRQIKSAILIQRFTRSKAERQSFLILRHNAILIQRAARIWLIRRHKNASERDSSSGVKSPSEQKEHPDLMDEHSEDEDSEAVSMVPEKKSESPSCVSPSELENLENRLVLAENALKDKEAENNIMHQRLKEYEARWSDYRAEISSLEQMWHAQITSLQAGLSTMKKTLASQVSQTSLAEVDVRLLARSSAIERRAALHILPANEDEDVDWEGMSSEAKTPDNESISRTASIPPSNLSPYHSGVVGLWREFEHRSQVFIDDAAFLKEVKSGETKASINPDDELRNLKLCFNTWKKDFKHRLHETKLALQKLGDVEQKSAEKLKKNWWRMRKAHCKGIMAHP
;
A
#
# COMPACT_ATOMS: atom_id res chain seq x y z
N MET A 1 -60.87 -24.84 -7.00
CA MET A 1 -59.54 -25.27 -6.52
C MET A 1 -58.80 -25.78 -7.74
N ASN A 2 -57.88 -24.99 -8.29
CA ASN A 2 -57.24 -25.31 -9.57
C ASN A 2 -55.89 -25.95 -9.28
N HIS A 3 -55.80 -27.27 -9.47
CA HIS A 3 -54.50 -27.95 -9.59
C HIS A 3 -54.18 -28.09 -11.07
N GLU A 4 -53.47 -27.11 -11.61
CA GLU A 4 -52.99 -27.13 -12.99
C GLU A 4 -51.74 -28.03 -13.07
N GLU A 5 -51.92 -29.23 -13.64
CA GLU A 5 -50.84 -30.19 -13.91
C GLU A 5 -50.17 -29.86 -15.25
N ALA A 6 -48.83 -29.87 -15.27
CA ALA A 6 -48.05 -29.75 -16.49
C ALA A 6 -47.59 -31.14 -16.98
N PHE A 7 -47.75 -31.40 -18.28
CA PHE A 7 -47.22 -32.58 -18.96
C PHE A 7 -45.84 -32.25 -19.54
N VAL A 8 -44.77 -32.69 -18.88
CA VAL A 8 -43.40 -32.46 -19.36
C VAL A 8 -42.94 -33.69 -20.17
N SER A 9 -42.61 -33.46 -21.44
CA SER A 9 -42.04 -34.46 -22.35
C SER A 9 -40.52 -34.45 -22.24
N ILE A 10 -39.95 -35.30 -21.38
CA ILE A 10 -38.50 -35.39 -21.25
C ILE A 10 -37.90 -36.08 -22.49
N ARG A 11 -37.07 -35.36 -23.24
CA ARG A 11 -36.22 -35.90 -24.31
C ARG A 11 -34.83 -36.18 -23.73
N ASN A 12 -34.57 -37.41 -23.31
CA ASN A 12 -33.20 -37.82 -22.97
C ASN A 12 -32.34 -37.87 -24.24
N ILE A 13 -31.49 -36.84 -24.44
CA ILE A 13 -30.48 -36.82 -25.49
C ILE A 13 -29.25 -37.59 -25.00
N GLN A 14 -29.39 -38.91 -24.87
CA GLN A 14 -28.22 -39.80 -24.84
C GLN A 14 -27.79 -40.11 -26.27
N SER A 15 -26.48 -40.16 -26.50
CA SER A 15 -25.83 -40.18 -27.82
C SER A 15 -25.92 -41.53 -28.57
N SER A 16 -26.98 -42.31 -28.35
CA SER A 16 -27.20 -43.60 -29.02
C SER A 16 -28.68 -43.83 -29.36
N CYS A 17 -28.91 -44.42 -30.54
CA CYS A 17 -30.19 -44.50 -31.24
C CYS A 17 -31.35 -45.15 -30.45
N LYS A 18 -32.16 -44.33 -29.76
CA LYS A 18 -33.66 -44.37 -29.71
C LYS A 18 -34.20 -43.42 -28.63
N SER A 19 -34.82 -42.32 -29.03
CA SER A 19 -35.46 -41.35 -28.12
C SER A 19 -36.75 -41.91 -27.50
N ARG A 20 -36.64 -42.57 -26.34
CA ARG A 20 -37.79 -42.80 -25.46
C ARG A 20 -38.25 -41.46 -24.87
N ILE A 21 -39.38 -40.96 -25.34
CA ILE A 21 -40.08 -39.83 -24.70
C ILE A 21 -40.71 -40.34 -23.42
N GLN A 22 -40.29 -39.80 -22.27
CA GLN A 22 -40.91 -40.10 -20.98
C GLN A 22 -41.79 -38.92 -20.57
N LEU A 23 -43.11 -39.16 -20.56
CA LEU A 23 -44.09 -38.20 -20.06
C LEU A 23 -44.11 -38.25 -18.54
N VAL A 24 -43.74 -37.14 -17.90
CA VAL A 24 -43.78 -36.98 -16.44
C VAL A 24 -44.82 -35.90 -16.12
N ARG A 25 -45.75 -36.23 -15.22
CA ARG A 25 -46.68 -35.23 -14.65
C ARG A 25 -45.96 -34.49 -13.54
N ILE A 26 -45.94 -33.16 -13.63
CA ILE A 26 -45.28 -32.29 -12.65
C ILE A 26 -46.26 -31.15 -12.30
N PRO A 27 -46.44 -30.78 -11.02
CA PRO A 27 -47.21 -29.59 -10.67
C PRO A 27 -46.61 -28.35 -11.32
N LEU A 28 -47.42 -27.47 -11.91
CA LEU A 28 -46.92 -26.31 -12.68
C LEU A 28 -45.92 -25.44 -11.89
N ALA A 29 -46.12 -25.32 -10.57
CA ALA A 29 -45.22 -24.60 -9.64
C ALA A 29 -43.79 -25.20 -9.49
N LYS A 30 -43.50 -26.36 -10.08
CA LYS A 30 -42.15 -26.96 -10.17
C LYS A 30 -41.55 -26.89 -11.59
N VAL A 31 -42.25 -26.28 -12.54
CA VAL A 31 -41.77 -26.07 -13.92
C VAL A 31 -41.27 -24.64 -14.06
N PHE A 32 -39.97 -24.48 -14.27
CA PHE A 32 -39.34 -23.16 -14.44
C PHE A 32 -39.10 -22.83 -15.91
N PRO A 33 -39.21 -21.56 -16.32
CA PRO A 33 -38.84 -21.15 -17.68
C PRO A 33 -37.32 -21.24 -17.87
N ALA A 34 -36.91 -21.82 -19.00
CA ALA A 34 -35.53 -21.85 -19.45
C ALA A 34 -35.12 -20.49 -20.05
N ASN A 35 -33.84 -20.14 -19.94
CA ASN A 35 -33.29 -19.00 -20.68
C ASN A 35 -33.13 -19.36 -22.17
N PRO A 36 -33.20 -18.38 -23.09
CA PRO A 36 -32.89 -18.61 -24.50
C PRO A 36 -31.40 -18.90 -24.69
N GLU A 37 -31.07 -19.71 -25.72
CA GLU A 37 -29.71 -20.19 -26.04
C GLU A 37 -28.66 -19.05 -26.13
N ILE A 38 -29.08 -17.85 -26.55
CA ILE A 38 -28.22 -16.65 -26.62
C ILE A 38 -27.67 -16.17 -25.26
N LEU A 39 -28.23 -16.64 -24.14
CA LEU A 39 -27.77 -16.35 -22.77
C LEU A 39 -27.06 -17.56 -22.11
N GLU A 40 -26.83 -18.65 -22.84
CA GLU A 40 -26.07 -19.79 -22.34
C GLU A 40 -24.59 -19.42 -22.14
N GLY A 41 -24.09 -19.70 -20.93
CA GLY A 41 -22.73 -19.37 -20.55
C GLY A 41 -22.45 -17.88 -20.37
N ALA A 42 -23.48 -17.02 -20.21
CA ALA A 42 -23.34 -15.61 -19.86
C ALA A 42 -22.31 -15.37 -18.73
N ALA A 43 -21.46 -14.35 -18.90
CA ALA A 43 -20.28 -14.10 -18.07
C ALA A 43 -20.59 -13.55 -16.66
N ASP A 44 -21.78 -12.95 -16.49
CA ASP A 44 -22.35 -12.53 -15.22
C ASP A 44 -23.78 -13.06 -15.12
N LEU A 45 -24.11 -13.75 -14.01
CA LEU A 45 -25.44 -14.30 -13.75
C LEU A 45 -26.53 -13.22 -13.66
N VAL A 46 -26.16 -11.96 -13.42
CA VAL A 46 -27.04 -10.78 -13.49
C VAL A 46 -27.69 -10.63 -14.87
N GLN A 47 -27.04 -11.11 -15.94
CA GLN A 47 -27.51 -11.02 -17.34
C GLN A 47 -28.57 -12.06 -17.73
N LEU A 48 -28.80 -13.10 -16.90
CA LEU A 48 -29.81 -14.12 -17.19
C LEU A 48 -31.22 -13.52 -17.18
N SER A 49 -32.05 -13.80 -18.18
CA SER A 49 -33.44 -13.30 -18.19
C SER A 49 -34.24 -13.88 -17.03
N TYR A 50 -34.32 -15.20 -16.95
CA TYR A 50 -34.97 -15.94 -15.87
C TYR A 50 -33.92 -16.39 -14.83
N LEU A 51 -34.03 -15.86 -13.61
CA LEU A 51 -33.17 -16.22 -12.49
C LEU A 51 -33.86 -17.26 -11.59
N ASN A 52 -33.57 -18.52 -11.85
CA ASN A 52 -34.02 -19.68 -11.09
C ASN A 52 -32.84 -20.65 -10.85
N GLU A 53 -32.99 -21.59 -9.91
CA GLU A 53 -31.89 -22.51 -9.54
C GLU A 53 -31.38 -23.34 -10.74
N PRO A 54 -32.25 -23.96 -11.59
CA PRO A 54 -31.78 -24.67 -12.78
C PRO A 54 -31.01 -23.79 -13.75
N ALA A 55 -31.43 -22.54 -13.98
CA ALA A 55 -30.76 -21.62 -14.90
C ALA A 55 -29.34 -21.26 -14.46
N VAL A 56 -29.12 -21.00 -13.17
CA VAL A 56 -27.77 -20.71 -12.62
C VAL A 56 -26.89 -21.95 -12.70
N LEU A 57 -27.41 -23.12 -12.31
CA LEU A 57 -26.70 -24.39 -12.34
C LEU A 57 -26.28 -24.77 -13.77
N HIS A 58 -27.20 -24.67 -14.72
CA HIS A 58 -26.97 -24.96 -16.14
C HIS A 58 -25.98 -23.98 -16.78
N ASN A 59 -26.07 -22.68 -16.47
CA ASN A 59 -25.10 -21.69 -16.93
C ASN A 59 -23.67 -22.07 -16.46
N LEU A 60 -23.50 -22.36 -15.16
CA LEU A 60 -22.20 -22.75 -14.61
C LEU A 60 -21.68 -24.08 -15.16
N ALA A 61 -22.55 -25.06 -15.41
CA ALA A 61 -22.19 -26.31 -16.07
C ALA A 61 -21.70 -26.08 -17.52
N CYS A 62 -22.41 -25.23 -18.28
CA CYS A 62 -22.04 -24.85 -19.65
C CYS A 62 -20.71 -24.07 -19.70
N ARG A 63 -20.43 -23.21 -18.70
CA ARG A 63 -19.14 -22.50 -18.57
C ARG A 63 -18.01 -23.46 -18.18
N TYR A 64 -18.22 -24.33 -17.19
CA TYR A 64 -17.25 -25.33 -16.77
C TYR A 64 -16.86 -26.29 -17.92
N GLY A 65 -17.84 -26.73 -18.72
CA GLY A 65 -17.60 -27.54 -19.93
C GLY A 65 -16.86 -26.83 -21.07
N LYS A 66 -16.64 -25.51 -20.97
CA LYS A 66 -15.81 -24.69 -21.87
C LYS A 66 -14.46 -24.32 -21.23
N GLU A 67 -14.12 -24.91 -20.09
CA GLU A 67 -13.00 -24.54 -19.20
C GLU A 67 -13.08 -23.11 -18.61
N GLU A 68 -14.24 -22.44 -18.72
CA GLU A 68 -14.47 -21.09 -18.21
C GLU A 68 -14.83 -21.11 -16.70
N ILE A 69 -13.85 -21.47 -15.87
CA ILE A 69 -14.03 -21.72 -14.43
C ILE A 69 -14.50 -20.54 -13.56
N TYR A 70 -14.41 -19.30 -14.05
CA TYR A 70 -14.81 -18.09 -13.34
C TYR A 70 -16.11 -17.51 -13.91
N THR A 71 -16.98 -17.00 -13.03
CA THR A 71 -18.26 -16.36 -13.42
C THR A 71 -18.60 -15.24 -12.43
N LYS A 72 -19.11 -14.09 -12.90
CA LYS A 72 -19.59 -13.03 -12.00
C LYS A 72 -21.02 -13.33 -11.49
N ALA A 73 -21.30 -12.85 -10.29
CA ALA A 73 -22.60 -12.77 -9.67
C ALA A 73 -22.75 -11.34 -9.12
N GLY A 74 -22.84 -10.35 -10.02
CA GLY A 74 -22.70 -8.94 -9.67
C GLY A 74 -21.31 -8.64 -9.08
N SER A 75 -21.27 -8.18 -7.83
CA SER A 75 -20.03 -7.85 -7.10
C SER A 75 -19.20 -9.08 -6.68
N VAL A 76 -19.80 -10.28 -6.68
CA VAL A 76 -19.18 -11.51 -6.19
C VAL A 76 -18.60 -12.34 -7.34
N LEU A 77 -17.39 -12.87 -7.17
CA LEU A 77 -16.78 -13.79 -8.13
C LEU A 77 -17.02 -15.25 -7.73
N ILE A 78 -17.60 -16.05 -8.61
CA ILE A 78 -17.69 -17.52 -8.48
C ILE A 78 -16.46 -18.14 -9.15
N ALA A 79 -15.84 -19.12 -8.49
CA ALA A 79 -14.71 -19.89 -9.00
C ALA A 79 -14.97 -21.40 -8.84
N VAL A 80 -15.13 -22.13 -9.94
CA VAL A 80 -15.39 -23.58 -9.92
C VAL A 80 -14.07 -24.34 -10.10
N ASN A 81 -13.68 -25.19 -9.13
CA ASN A 81 -12.36 -25.83 -9.14
C ASN A 81 -12.17 -26.79 -10.35
N PRO A 82 -11.23 -26.54 -11.27
CA PRO A 82 -11.02 -27.43 -12.42
C PRO A 82 -10.41 -28.80 -12.07
N PHE A 83 -9.77 -28.95 -10.90
CA PHE A 83 -8.93 -30.11 -10.54
C PHE A 83 -7.80 -30.45 -11.56
N LYS A 84 -7.50 -29.53 -12.47
CA LYS A 84 -6.37 -29.56 -13.42
C LYS A 84 -5.74 -28.18 -13.54
N ARG A 85 -4.50 -28.11 -14.03
CA ARG A 85 -3.85 -26.83 -14.37
C ARG A 85 -4.51 -26.27 -15.64
N VAL A 86 -4.87 -24.98 -15.61
CA VAL A 86 -5.49 -24.25 -16.73
C VAL A 86 -4.60 -23.09 -17.18
N SER A 87 -4.61 -22.76 -18.48
CA SER A 87 -3.73 -21.75 -19.09
C SER A 87 -4.25 -20.30 -18.95
N LEU A 88 -4.86 -19.97 -17.81
CA LEU A 88 -5.47 -18.65 -17.53
C LEU A 88 -4.56 -17.70 -16.73
N TYR A 89 -3.39 -18.19 -16.32
CA TYR A 89 -2.51 -17.52 -15.35
C TYR A 89 -1.14 -17.12 -15.96
N THR A 90 -1.10 -16.83 -17.26
CA THR A 90 0.14 -16.36 -17.92
C THR A 90 0.37 -14.86 -17.67
N HIS A 91 1.59 -14.39 -17.93
CA HIS A 91 1.96 -12.97 -17.82
C HIS A 91 1.07 -12.07 -18.72
N ASP A 92 0.62 -12.60 -19.87
CA ASP A 92 -0.24 -11.89 -20.82
C ASP A 92 -1.61 -11.57 -20.20
N PHE A 93 -2.16 -12.47 -19.37
CA PHE A 93 -3.38 -12.21 -18.61
C PHE A 93 -3.14 -11.13 -17.55
N VAL A 94 -2.04 -11.20 -16.77
CA VAL A 94 -1.69 -10.17 -15.78
C VAL A 94 -1.60 -8.79 -16.45
N GLU A 95 -0.89 -8.69 -17.57
CA GLU A 95 -0.79 -7.48 -18.37
C GLU A 95 -2.13 -6.98 -18.92
N THR A 96 -3.07 -7.88 -19.21
CA THR A 96 -4.38 -7.56 -19.77
C THR A 96 -5.31 -6.97 -18.69
N TYR A 97 -5.37 -7.57 -17.51
CA TYR A 97 -6.20 -7.07 -16.40
C TYR A 97 -5.59 -5.85 -15.67
N SER A 98 -4.27 -5.65 -15.76
CA SER A 98 -3.58 -4.47 -15.24
C SER A 98 -4.00 -3.17 -15.95
N LYS A 99 -4.34 -3.24 -17.24
CA LYS A 99 -4.61 -2.06 -18.07
C LYS A 99 -5.89 -1.31 -17.60
N PRO A 100 -6.00 0.03 -17.80
CA PRO A 100 -7.05 0.82 -17.16
C PRO A 100 -8.45 0.71 -17.81
N THR A 101 -8.51 0.34 -19.09
CA THR A 101 -9.62 0.67 -20.01
C THR A 101 -10.70 -0.40 -20.16
N ASN A 102 -10.60 -1.55 -19.49
CA ASN A 102 -11.29 -2.75 -19.91
C ASN A 102 -12.27 -3.27 -18.82
N GLU A 103 -13.45 -2.66 -18.70
CA GLU A 103 -14.52 -3.16 -17.82
C GLU A 103 -15.20 -4.42 -18.39
N ASP A 104 -15.25 -4.55 -19.73
CA ASP A 104 -15.81 -5.68 -20.49
C ASP A 104 -14.94 -6.96 -20.48
N LEU A 105 -13.90 -7.04 -19.65
CA LEU A 105 -13.08 -8.25 -19.56
C LEU A 105 -13.84 -9.42 -18.93
N ALA A 106 -13.52 -10.62 -19.42
CA ALA A 106 -14.05 -11.88 -18.90
C ALA A 106 -13.84 -12.01 -17.38
N PRO A 107 -14.76 -12.68 -16.65
CA PRO A 107 -14.64 -12.91 -15.22
C PRO A 107 -13.33 -13.64 -14.90
N HIS A 108 -12.53 -13.07 -14.00
CA HIS A 108 -11.26 -13.66 -13.56
C HIS A 108 -10.87 -13.11 -12.19
N VAL A 109 -10.16 -13.87 -11.36
CA VAL A 109 -9.66 -13.39 -10.05
C VAL A 109 -8.77 -12.14 -10.20
N TYR A 110 -8.03 -12.03 -11.31
CA TYR A 110 -7.26 -10.81 -11.64
C TYR A 110 -8.14 -9.56 -11.83
N SER A 111 -9.40 -9.70 -12.25
CA SER A 111 -10.32 -8.54 -12.37
C SER A 111 -10.69 -7.98 -10.98
N THR A 112 -10.97 -8.86 -10.02
CA THR A 112 -11.23 -8.49 -8.61
C THR A 112 -9.99 -7.86 -7.99
N MET A 113 -8.80 -8.44 -8.18
CA MET A 113 -7.55 -7.85 -7.67
C MET A 113 -7.22 -6.51 -8.33
N ALA A 114 -7.47 -6.36 -9.64
CA ALA A 114 -7.30 -5.11 -10.36
C ALA A 114 -8.23 -4.01 -9.81
N TYR A 115 -9.47 -4.35 -9.50
CA TYR A 115 -10.45 -3.42 -8.93
C TYR A 115 -10.05 -2.98 -7.51
N ALA A 116 -9.77 -3.94 -6.60
CA ALA A 116 -9.32 -3.64 -5.23
C ALA A 116 -8.04 -2.78 -5.22
N TYR A 117 -7.02 -3.12 -6.02
CA TYR A 117 -5.80 -2.32 -6.14
C TYR A 117 -6.06 -0.91 -6.69
N LYS A 118 -6.94 -0.78 -7.71
CA LYS A 118 -7.34 0.53 -8.28
C LYS A 118 -8.10 1.39 -7.25
N ALA A 119 -8.97 0.79 -6.43
CA ALA A 119 -9.72 1.47 -5.37
C ALA A 119 -8.80 1.94 -4.22
N MET A 120 -7.98 1.04 -3.66
CA MET A 120 -6.98 1.38 -2.64
C MET A 120 -6.08 2.54 -3.08
N MET A 121 -5.64 2.54 -4.35
CA MET A 121 -4.73 3.57 -4.85
C MET A 121 -5.41 4.92 -5.10
N GLN A 122 -6.66 4.94 -5.58
CA GLN A 122 -7.43 6.16 -5.87
C GLN A 122 -8.09 6.77 -4.64
N ASP A 123 -8.85 5.96 -3.90
CA ASP A 123 -9.74 6.41 -2.83
C ASP A 123 -9.07 6.39 -1.46
N GLY A 124 -7.95 5.66 -1.33
CA GLY A 124 -7.14 5.61 -0.11
C GLY A 124 -7.70 4.71 1.00
N VAL A 125 -8.75 3.94 0.71
CA VAL A 125 -9.42 3.02 1.64
C VAL A 125 -8.76 1.64 1.56
N ASN A 126 -8.53 0.98 2.70
CA ASN A 126 -7.98 -0.38 2.74
C ASN A 126 -9.00 -1.41 2.26
N GLN A 127 -8.51 -2.53 1.71
CA GLN A 127 -9.34 -3.50 1.00
C GLN A 127 -9.16 -4.89 1.61
N SER A 128 -10.22 -5.72 1.64
CA SER A 128 -10.11 -7.13 2.01
C SER A 128 -10.66 -8.05 0.92
N ILE A 129 -9.96 -9.15 0.66
CA ILE A 129 -10.37 -10.22 -0.25
C ILE A 129 -10.79 -11.41 0.61
N ILE A 130 -12.08 -11.75 0.58
CA ILE A 130 -12.65 -12.82 1.40
C ILE A 130 -12.95 -14.02 0.50
N ILE A 131 -12.11 -15.05 0.62
CA ILE A 131 -12.19 -16.29 -0.18
C ILE A 131 -12.87 -17.37 0.67
N SER A 132 -14.00 -17.89 0.21
CA SER A 132 -14.84 -18.81 0.99
C SER A 132 -15.44 -19.93 0.12
N GLY A 133 -15.91 -21.01 0.74
CA GLY A 133 -16.35 -22.24 0.07
C GLY A 133 -15.95 -23.51 0.82
N GLU A 134 -16.44 -24.67 0.39
CA GLU A 134 -16.20 -25.96 1.09
C GLU A 134 -14.72 -26.43 1.06
N SER A 135 -14.39 -27.46 1.84
CA SER A 135 -13.06 -28.08 1.79
C SER A 135 -12.80 -28.74 0.43
N GLY A 136 -11.60 -28.53 -0.13
CA GLY A 136 -11.24 -28.96 -1.49
C GLY A 136 -11.77 -28.06 -2.62
N ALA A 137 -12.49 -26.97 -2.33
CA ALA A 137 -13.02 -26.07 -3.37
C ALA A 137 -11.99 -25.13 -4.03
N GLY A 138 -10.70 -25.17 -3.65
CA GLY A 138 -9.64 -24.38 -4.30
C GLY A 138 -9.41 -22.96 -3.74
N LYS A 139 -9.79 -22.70 -2.48
CA LYS A 139 -9.60 -21.39 -1.82
C LYS A 139 -8.13 -20.95 -1.78
N THR A 140 -7.25 -21.79 -1.24
CA THR A 140 -5.80 -21.53 -1.13
C THR A 140 -5.11 -21.34 -2.48
N GLU A 141 -5.51 -22.08 -3.52
CA GLU A 141 -5.01 -21.85 -4.89
C GLU A 141 -5.49 -20.50 -5.43
N THR A 142 -6.75 -20.13 -5.20
CA THR A 142 -7.28 -18.81 -5.56
C THR A 142 -6.56 -17.68 -4.81
N ALA A 143 -6.18 -17.90 -3.55
CA ALA A 143 -5.35 -16.98 -2.76
C ALA A 143 -3.92 -16.85 -3.33
N LYS A 144 -3.29 -17.97 -3.73
CA LYS A 144 -1.98 -17.98 -4.42
C LYS A 144 -2.03 -17.18 -5.72
N ILE A 145 -3.05 -17.38 -6.55
CA ILE A 145 -3.24 -16.66 -7.82
C ILE A 145 -3.51 -15.17 -7.58
N ALA A 146 -4.29 -14.82 -6.56
CA ALA A 146 -4.52 -13.43 -6.13
C ALA A 146 -3.21 -12.74 -5.70
N MET A 147 -2.40 -13.40 -4.86
CA MET A 147 -1.08 -12.91 -4.45
C MET A 147 -0.13 -12.73 -5.64
N GLN A 148 -0.09 -13.69 -6.58
CA GLN A 148 0.75 -13.60 -7.79
C GLN A 148 0.42 -12.37 -8.65
N TYR A 149 -0.86 -12.01 -8.77
CA TYR A 149 -1.27 -10.80 -9.49
C TYR A 149 -0.82 -9.52 -8.78
N LEU A 150 -1.06 -9.42 -7.46
CA LEU A 150 -0.65 -8.26 -6.67
C LEU A 150 0.89 -8.11 -6.63
N ALA A 151 1.61 -9.23 -6.56
CA ALA A 151 3.07 -9.29 -6.69
C ALA A 151 3.55 -8.73 -8.04
N ALA A 152 2.93 -9.14 -9.16
CA ALA A 152 3.32 -8.70 -10.50
C ALA A 152 2.91 -7.26 -10.84
N VAL A 153 1.79 -6.76 -10.30
CA VAL A 153 1.32 -5.38 -10.53
C VAL A 153 1.98 -4.36 -9.62
N GLY A 154 2.16 -4.69 -8.33
CA GLY A 154 2.87 -3.81 -7.39
C GLY A 154 4.39 -3.85 -7.60
N GLY A 155 4.97 -5.05 -7.45
CA GLY A 155 6.37 -5.38 -7.69
C GLY A 155 7.41 -4.52 -6.97
N GLY A 156 8.68 -4.74 -7.32
CA GLY A 156 9.77 -3.80 -7.04
C GLY A 156 10.41 -3.92 -5.66
N GLY A 157 10.52 -5.13 -5.12
CA GLY A 157 11.27 -5.37 -3.88
C GLY A 157 11.97 -6.73 -3.75
N GLY A 158 11.58 -7.76 -4.50
CA GLY A 158 12.00 -9.15 -4.22
C GLY A 158 11.16 -9.82 -3.12
N ILE A 159 10.67 -9.03 -2.16
CA ILE A 159 9.61 -9.37 -1.18
C ILE A 159 8.42 -10.07 -1.86
N GLU A 160 8.08 -9.66 -3.08
CA GLU A 160 7.09 -10.26 -3.97
C GLU A 160 7.25 -11.78 -4.17
N LYS A 161 8.49 -12.29 -4.13
CA LYS A 161 8.82 -13.73 -4.18
C LYS A 161 8.88 -14.34 -2.79
N GLU A 162 9.47 -13.64 -1.82
CA GLU A 162 9.59 -14.09 -0.43
C GLU A 162 8.21 -14.45 0.14
N ILE A 163 7.18 -13.61 -0.09
CA ILE A 163 5.79 -13.89 0.28
C ILE A 163 5.29 -15.21 -0.32
N LEU A 164 5.57 -15.46 -1.60
CA LEU A 164 5.13 -16.68 -2.30
C LEU A 164 5.89 -17.92 -1.84
N GLU A 165 7.19 -17.80 -1.57
CA GLU A 165 8.06 -18.85 -1.04
C GLU A 165 7.71 -19.24 0.42
N THR A 166 6.90 -18.46 1.15
CA THR A 166 6.41 -18.88 2.49
C THR A 166 5.36 -20.00 2.44
N ASN A 167 4.67 -20.17 1.31
CA ASN A 167 3.54 -21.10 1.25
C ASN A 167 3.93 -22.57 1.51
N PRO A 168 5.03 -23.12 0.96
CA PRO A 168 5.52 -24.46 1.33
C PRO A 168 5.71 -24.68 2.84
N ILE A 169 6.20 -23.69 3.60
CA ILE A 169 6.34 -23.81 5.06
C ILE A 169 4.96 -23.89 5.72
N LEU A 170 4.05 -22.99 5.36
CA LEU A 170 2.73 -22.88 5.96
C LEU A 170 1.81 -24.05 5.57
N GLU A 171 1.96 -24.62 4.37
CA GLU A 171 1.26 -25.82 3.95
C GLU A 171 1.85 -27.07 4.64
N ALA A 172 3.17 -27.20 4.75
CA ALA A 172 3.80 -28.33 5.42
C ALA A 172 3.41 -28.44 6.91
N PHE A 173 3.41 -27.31 7.63
CA PHE A 173 3.11 -27.28 9.07
C PHE A 173 1.62 -27.03 9.39
N GLY A 174 0.82 -26.55 8.43
CA GLY A 174 -0.58 -26.16 8.64
C GLY A 174 -1.62 -26.97 7.87
N ASN A 175 -1.23 -27.74 6.85
CA ASN A 175 -2.14 -28.57 6.08
C ASN A 175 -1.95 -30.08 6.40
N ALA A 176 -3.00 -30.86 6.13
CA ALA A 176 -2.99 -32.32 6.27
C ALA A 176 -3.95 -33.00 5.28
N LYS A 177 -3.77 -34.32 5.09
CA LYS A 177 -4.73 -35.16 4.34
C LYS A 177 -6.00 -35.39 5.15
N THR A 178 -7.15 -35.12 4.54
CA THR A 178 -8.48 -35.45 5.07
C THR A 178 -9.20 -36.44 4.15
N LEU A 179 -10.32 -37.02 4.61
CA LEU A 179 -11.15 -37.93 3.78
C LEU A 179 -11.77 -37.28 2.51
N ARG A 180 -11.65 -35.96 2.31
CA ARG A 180 -12.27 -35.22 1.18
C ARG A 180 -11.32 -34.29 0.41
N ASN A 181 -10.08 -34.18 0.87
CA ASN A 181 -9.06 -33.28 0.34
C ASN A 181 -7.67 -33.69 0.85
N ASP A 182 -6.74 -33.97 -0.07
CA ASP A 182 -5.38 -34.43 0.23
C ASP A 182 -4.46 -33.36 0.82
N ASN A 183 -4.66 -32.09 0.47
CA ASN A 183 -3.92 -30.94 0.99
C ASN A 183 -4.93 -29.96 1.62
N SER A 184 -5.36 -30.24 2.85
CA SER A 184 -6.37 -29.43 3.54
C SER A 184 -5.76 -28.59 4.65
N SER A 185 -5.83 -27.27 4.52
CA SER A 185 -5.49 -26.32 5.59
C SER A 185 -6.34 -26.57 6.83
N ARG A 186 -5.66 -26.77 7.96
CA ARG A 186 -6.23 -26.96 9.31
C ARG A 186 -5.99 -25.73 10.21
N PHE A 187 -5.85 -24.57 9.57
CA PHE A 187 -5.74 -23.24 10.15
C PHE A 187 -6.35 -22.22 9.16
N GLY A 188 -6.66 -21.02 9.63
CA GLY A 188 -6.98 -19.86 8.78
C GLY A 188 -5.78 -18.93 8.65
N LYS A 189 -5.55 -18.40 7.45
CA LYS A 189 -4.46 -17.50 7.08
C LYS A 189 -5.03 -16.13 6.67
N LEU A 190 -4.63 -15.09 7.39
CA LEU A 190 -4.85 -13.69 7.00
C LEU A 190 -3.52 -13.14 6.49
N ILE A 191 -3.52 -12.50 5.33
CA ILE A 191 -2.31 -11.95 4.69
C ILE A 191 -2.54 -10.49 4.36
N ASP A 192 -1.84 -9.59 5.03
CA ASP A 192 -1.81 -8.18 4.68
C ASP A 192 -0.63 -7.93 3.74
N ILE A 193 -0.91 -7.34 2.57
CA ILE A 193 0.13 -6.87 1.63
C ILE A 193 0.11 -5.34 1.67
N TYR A 194 1.21 -4.73 2.09
CA TYR A 194 1.33 -3.28 2.27
C TYR A 194 1.92 -2.63 1.01
N PHE A 195 1.37 -1.47 0.63
CA PHE A 195 1.73 -0.77 -0.60
C PHE A 195 2.19 0.67 -0.34
N ASP A 196 3.33 1.06 -0.90
CA ASP A 196 3.83 2.43 -0.80
C ASP A 196 3.02 3.43 -1.63
N GLY A 197 3.28 4.73 -1.45
CA GLY A 197 2.58 5.80 -2.17
C GLY A 197 2.78 5.80 -3.71
N SER A 198 3.66 4.95 -4.25
CA SER A 198 3.81 4.70 -5.69
C SER A 198 3.09 3.42 -6.16
N GLY A 199 2.48 2.67 -5.25
CA GLY A 199 1.73 1.44 -5.52
C GLY A 199 2.57 0.16 -5.48
N LYS A 200 3.81 0.22 -4.98
CA LYS A 200 4.71 -0.94 -4.89
C LYS A 200 4.58 -1.66 -3.57
N ILE A 201 4.81 -2.97 -3.55
CA ILE A 201 4.82 -3.75 -2.30
C ILE A 201 6.00 -3.28 -1.43
N CYS A 202 5.70 -2.86 -0.20
CA CYS A 202 6.70 -2.39 0.76
C CYS A 202 6.92 -3.32 1.94
N GLY A 203 6.04 -4.32 2.12
CA GLY A 203 6.11 -5.34 3.17
C GLY A 203 4.84 -6.20 3.19
N ALA A 204 4.80 -7.21 4.05
CA ALA A 204 3.63 -8.04 4.29
C ALA A 204 3.54 -8.46 5.76
N LYS A 205 2.36 -8.92 6.17
CA LYS A 205 2.13 -9.55 7.49
C LYS A 205 1.21 -10.75 7.32
N ILE A 206 1.52 -11.85 8.00
CA ILE A 206 0.70 -13.05 8.06
C ILE A 206 0.22 -13.24 9.51
N GLU A 207 -1.09 -13.28 9.71
CA GLU A 207 -1.72 -13.65 10.98
C GLU A 207 -2.43 -14.99 10.81
N THR A 208 -2.12 -15.94 11.71
CA THR A 208 -2.67 -17.29 11.67
C THR A 208 -3.68 -17.52 12.78
N TYR A 209 -4.78 -18.19 12.43
CA TYR A 209 -5.90 -18.46 13.32
C TYR A 209 -6.14 -19.97 13.39
N LEU A 210 -6.27 -20.50 14.61
CA LEU A 210 -6.97 -21.77 14.86
C LEU A 210 -6.36 -23.00 14.18
N LEU A 211 -5.07 -23.22 14.43
CA LEU A 211 -4.40 -24.49 14.15
C LEU A 211 -5.11 -25.64 14.89
N GLU A 212 -5.51 -26.69 14.17
CA GLU A 212 -6.17 -27.90 14.70
C GLU A 212 -5.17 -28.75 15.52
N LYS A 213 -4.89 -28.33 16.76
CA LYS A 213 -3.84 -28.93 17.61
C LYS A 213 -4.03 -30.44 17.82
N SER A 214 -5.26 -30.92 17.94
CA SER A 214 -5.58 -32.34 18.17
C SER A 214 -5.05 -33.28 17.07
N ARG A 215 -4.96 -32.81 15.82
CA ARG A 215 -4.43 -33.61 14.69
C ARG A 215 -2.98 -34.06 14.87
N VAL A 216 -2.20 -33.36 15.69
CA VAL A 216 -0.82 -33.73 16.04
C VAL A 216 -0.77 -35.12 16.69
N VAL A 217 -1.77 -35.44 17.53
CA VAL A 217 -1.75 -36.59 18.43
C VAL A 217 -2.82 -37.65 18.13
N GLN A 218 -3.88 -37.28 17.42
CA GLN A 218 -5.01 -38.15 17.08
C GLN A 218 -5.42 -37.97 15.61
N GLN A 219 -5.63 -39.07 14.88
CA GLN A 219 -6.14 -39.03 13.50
C GLN A 219 -7.28 -40.01 13.24
N VAL A 220 -8.24 -39.61 12.41
CA VAL A 220 -9.30 -40.50 11.91
C VAL A 220 -8.72 -41.45 10.86
N LYS A 221 -9.22 -42.70 10.80
CA LYS A 221 -8.81 -43.70 9.82
C LYS A 221 -8.94 -43.17 8.39
N GLY A 222 -7.85 -43.20 7.61
CA GLY A 222 -7.75 -42.64 6.26
C GLY A 222 -7.24 -41.21 6.16
N GLU A 223 -7.06 -40.49 7.27
CA GLU A 223 -6.46 -39.14 7.30
C GLU A 223 -4.95 -39.18 7.60
N ARG A 224 -4.24 -38.05 7.45
CA ARG A 224 -2.86 -37.89 7.93
C ARG A 224 -2.79 -36.88 9.07
N SER A 225 -1.70 -36.94 9.83
CA SER A 225 -1.20 -35.79 10.61
C SER A 225 -0.69 -34.69 9.65
N TYR A 226 -0.12 -33.62 10.17
CA TYR A 226 0.46 -32.53 9.36
C TYR A 226 1.57 -33.04 8.43
N HIS A 227 1.63 -32.51 7.20
CA HIS A 227 2.50 -33.03 6.14
C HIS A 227 3.98 -33.07 6.54
N ILE A 228 4.46 -32.06 7.29
CA ILE A 228 5.85 -31.93 7.70
C ILE A 228 6.42 -33.17 8.40
N PHE A 229 5.61 -33.92 9.15
CA PHE A 229 6.08 -35.14 9.82
C PHE A 229 6.44 -36.26 8.82
N TYR A 230 5.61 -36.46 7.79
CA TYR A 230 5.85 -37.45 6.74
C TYR A 230 6.98 -37.00 5.80
N GLN A 231 7.00 -35.71 5.47
CA GLN A 231 8.07 -35.05 4.71
C GLN A 231 9.42 -35.19 5.42
N LEU A 232 9.50 -34.98 6.74
CA LEU A 232 10.71 -35.18 7.53
C LEU A 232 11.14 -36.66 7.51
N CYS A 233 10.23 -37.61 7.75
CA CYS A 233 10.54 -39.04 7.72
C CYS A 233 11.10 -39.50 6.37
N ALA A 234 10.52 -39.03 5.26
CA ALA A 234 10.91 -39.40 3.91
C ALA A 234 12.16 -38.66 3.40
N GLY A 235 12.20 -37.33 3.56
CA GLY A 235 13.19 -36.44 2.96
C GLY A 235 14.43 -36.12 3.81
N ALA A 236 14.48 -36.52 5.09
CA ALA A 236 15.70 -36.34 5.89
C ALA A 236 16.88 -37.12 5.28
N SER A 237 18.01 -36.42 5.12
CA SER A 237 19.30 -37.04 4.78
C SER A 237 19.78 -37.92 5.93
N ASP A 238 20.59 -38.95 5.64
CA ASP A 238 20.96 -39.95 6.65
C ASP A 238 21.72 -39.36 7.84
N ASN A 239 22.59 -38.38 7.61
CA ASN A 239 23.26 -37.60 8.67
C ASN A 239 22.26 -36.85 9.58
N LEU A 240 21.19 -36.28 9.02
CA LEU A 240 20.12 -35.68 9.83
C LEU A 240 19.32 -36.76 10.56
N ARG A 241 18.95 -37.85 9.86
CA ARG A 241 18.20 -38.99 10.41
C ARG A 241 18.90 -39.60 11.63
N GLU A 242 20.22 -39.76 11.58
CA GLU A 242 21.04 -40.16 12.73
C GLU A 242 21.04 -39.11 13.85
N GLN A 243 21.30 -37.83 13.53
CA GLN A 243 21.37 -36.74 14.52
C GLN A 243 20.06 -36.50 15.29
N ILE A 244 18.90 -36.76 14.69
CA ILE A 244 17.59 -36.61 15.34
C ILE A 244 16.90 -37.95 15.67
N HIS A 245 17.64 -39.07 15.64
CA HIS A 245 17.15 -40.42 15.95
C HIS A 245 15.84 -40.78 15.23
N LEU A 246 15.73 -40.45 13.94
CA LEU A 246 14.45 -40.44 13.22
C LEU A 246 14.10 -41.81 12.63
N LEU A 247 12.99 -42.38 13.09
CA LEU A 247 12.44 -43.66 12.62
C LEU A 247 11.55 -43.48 11.36
N PRO A 248 11.25 -44.57 10.63
CA PRO A 248 10.20 -44.58 9.61
C PRO A 248 8.83 -44.20 10.18
N ALA A 249 8.02 -43.45 9.43
CA ALA A 249 6.71 -42.93 9.88
C ALA A 249 5.73 -44.00 10.41
N LYS A 250 5.86 -45.26 10.00
CA LYS A 250 5.06 -46.40 10.50
C LYS A 250 5.30 -46.71 11.99
N ASP A 251 6.46 -46.34 12.54
CA ASP A 251 6.91 -46.75 13.87
C ASP A 251 6.60 -45.68 14.95
N TYR A 252 5.97 -44.57 14.58
CA TYR A 252 5.52 -43.51 15.48
C TYR A 252 4.00 -43.56 15.73
N LEU A 253 3.59 -43.62 17.00
CA LEU A 253 2.18 -43.69 17.42
C LEU A 253 1.35 -42.50 16.93
N TYR A 254 1.94 -41.32 16.75
CA TYR A 254 1.25 -40.13 16.24
C TYR A 254 1.10 -40.08 14.71
N LEU A 255 1.59 -41.07 13.96
CA LEU A 255 1.51 -41.10 12.49
C LEU A 255 0.83 -42.37 11.92
N ASN A 256 0.82 -43.48 12.68
CA ASN A 256 0.36 -44.78 12.19
C ASN A 256 -1.13 -45.10 12.48
N GLN A 257 -1.78 -44.38 13.39
CA GLN A 257 -3.16 -44.63 13.87
C GLN A 257 -4.18 -44.76 12.73
N SER A 258 -4.07 -43.88 11.74
CA SER A 258 -5.03 -43.78 10.65
C SER A 258 -4.89 -44.88 9.58
N SER A 259 -3.82 -45.68 9.66
CA SER A 259 -3.35 -46.58 8.59
C SER A 259 -3.01 -45.89 7.26
N CYS A 260 -2.93 -44.55 7.21
CA CYS A 260 -2.64 -43.78 6.00
C CYS A 260 -1.29 -43.06 6.14
N LEU A 261 -0.24 -43.59 5.50
CA LEU A 261 1.10 -43.01 5.53
C LEU A 261 1.45 -42.17 4.29
N PHE A 262 0.88 -42.53 3.13
CA PHE A 262 1.20 -41.96 1.82
C PHE A 262 -0.01 -41.22 1.20
N ILE A 263 0.24 -40.42 0.17
CA ILE A 263 -0.79 -39.84 -0.71
C ILE A 263 -0.45 -40.21 -2.16
N ASP A 264 -1.46 -40.60 -2.94
CA ASP A 264 -1.26 -40.97 -4.33
C ASP A 264 -0.75 -39.80 -5.16
N ASN A 265 0.37 -39.99 -5.89
CA ASN A 265 1.03 -38.99 -6.73
C ASN A 265 1.67 -37.80 -5.99
N VAL A 266 1.91 -37.89 -4.68
CA VAL A 266 2.68 -36.89 -3.91
C VAL A 266 4.00 -37.51 -3.43
N ASP A 267 5.09 -36.78 -3.58
CA ASP A 267 6.42 -37.16 -3.08
C ASP A 267 6.79 -36.28 -1.87
N ASP A 268 6.49 -36.81 -0.67
CA ASP A 268 6.82 -36.14 0.60
C ASP A 268 8.34 -35.83 0.72
N SER A 269 9.23 -36.55 0.02
CA SER A 269 10.68 -36.28 0.05
C SER A 269 11.07 -35.08 -0.81
N PHE A 270 10.44 -34.93 -1.99
CA PHE A 270 10.60 -33.74 -2.84
C PHE A 270 10.04 -32.48 -2.15
N ASP A 271 8.87 -32.60 -1.51
CA ASP A 271 8.26 -31.49 -0.80
C ASP A 271 9.09 -31.06 0.43
N PHE A 272 9.75 -31.99 1.13
CA PHE A 272 10.70 -31.64 2.20
C PHE A 272 11.85 -30.74 1.69
N VAL A 273 12.40 -31.03 0.51
CA VAL A 273 13.44 -30.19 -0.13
C VAL A 273 12.88 -28.82 -0.52
N ALA A 274 11.58 -28.72 -0.87
CA ALA A 274 10.92 -27.44 -1.07
C ALA A 274 10.76 -26.65 0.25
N VAL A 275 10.42 -27.31 1.36
CA VAL A 275 10.36 -26.69 2.70
C VAL A 275 11.73 -26.18 3.14
N GLN A 276 12.80 -26.97 2.98
CA GLN A 276 14.17 -26.52 3.30
C GLN A 276 14.60 -25.31 2.46
N ARG A 277 14.27 -25.29 1.15
CA ARG A 277 14.51 -24.15 0.26
C ARG A 277 13.75 -22.90 0.74
N ALA A 278 12.48 -23.05 1.09
CA ALA A 278 11.64 -21.99 1.60
C ALA A 278 12.18 -21.42 2.94
N MET A 279 12.52 -22.28 3.90
CA MET A 279 13.14 -21.86 5.17
C MET A 279 14.41 -21.05 4.94
N LYS A 280 15.23 -21.45 3.96
CA LYS A 280 16.46 -20.72 3.58
C LYS A 280 16.18 -19.38 2.88
N ALA A 281 15.07 -19.27 2.12
CA ALA A 281 14.61 -18.00 1.56
C ALA A 281 14.13 -17.02 2.63
N VAL A 282 13.42 -17.52 3.66
CA VAL A 282 12.98 -16.76 4.86
C VAL A 282 14.12 -16.60 5.88
N GLN A 283 15.38 -16.75 5.45
CA GLN A 283 16.59 -16.50 6.23
C GLN A 283 16.73 -17.33 7.53
N ILE A 284 16.02 -18.46 7.66
CA ILE A 284 16.21 -19.40 8.77
C ILE A 284 17.50 -20.17 8.51
N SER A 285 18.51 -19.98 9.38
CA SER A 285 19.81 -20.66 9.23
C SER A 285 19.68 -22.17 9.44
N GLU A 286 20.58 -22.94 8.82
CA GLU A 286 20.57 -24.41 8.87
C GLU A 286 20.66 -24.96 10.30
N GLU A 287 21.31 -24.23 11.22
CA GLU A 287 21.32 -24.52 12.65
C GLU A 287 19.91 -24.43 13.28
N TYR A 288 19.14 -23.40 12.95
CA TYR A 288 17.75 -23.26 13.40
C TYR A 288 16.80 -24.22 12.68
N GLN A 289 17.04 -24.55 11.40
CA GLN A 289 16.29 -25.61 10.71
C GLN A 289 16.47 -26.97 11.41
N ASN A 290 17.71 -27.34 11.75
CA ASN A 290 17.98 -28.57 12.50
C ASN A 290 17.32 -28.58 13.89
N LYS A 291 17.26 -27.42 14.58
CA LYS A 291 16.49 -27.29 15.84
C LYS A 291 14.98 -27.48 15.61
N VAL A 292 14.40 -26.92 14.54
CA VAL A 292 12.99 -27.13 14.16
C VAL A 292 12.72 -28.62 13.90
N PHE A 293 13.59 -29.30 13.15
CA PHE A 293 13.45 -30.74 12.87
C PHE A 293 13.63 -31.61 14.13
N ALA A 294 14.55 -31.25 15.03
CA ALA A 294 14.71 -31.91 16.33
C ALA A 294 13.46 -31.77 17.22
N MET A 295 12.80 -30.60 17.23
CA MET A 295 11.54 -30.39 17.97
C MET A 295 10.39 -31.23 17.39
N LEU A 296 10.34 -31.43 16.06
CA LEU A 296 9.38 -32.32 15.41
C LEU A 296 9.65 -33.80 15.74
N ALA A 297 10.92 -34.23 15.70
CA ALA A 297 11.31 -35.58 16.12
C ALA A 297 11.01 -35.82 17.60
N ALA A 298 11.19 -34.82 18.47
CA ALA A 298 10.83 -34.90 19.88
C ALA A 298 9.33 -35.11 20.09
N ILE A 299 8.45 -34.48 19.27
CA ILE A 299 7.01 -34.73 19.30
C ILE A 299 6.69 -36.18 18.90
N LEU A 300 7.34 -36.69 17.84
CA LEU A 300 7.12 -38.06 17.36
C LEU A 300 7.56 -39.11 18.41
N TRP A 301 8.74 -38.91 19.02
CA TRP A 301 9.22 -39.75 20.11
C TRP A 301 8.38 -39.63 21.38
N LEU A 302 7.91 -38.43 21.73
CA LEU A 302 7.02 -38.23 22.89
C LEU A 302 5.73 -39.05 22.76
N GLY A 303 5.21 -39.26 21.54
CA GLY A 303 4.06 -40.16 21.31
C GLY A 303 4.33 -41.64 21.58
N ASN A 304 5.59 -42.08 21.49
CA ASN A 304 6.00 -43.45 21.81
C ASN A 304 6.33 -43.65 23.30
N VAL A 305 6.18 -42.62 24.14
CA VAL A 305 6.33 -42.74 25.60
C VAL A 305 5.12 -43.49 26.19
N THR A 306 5.42 -44.49 27.02
CA THR A 306 4.48 -45.41 27.67
C THR A 306 4.52 -45.28 29.20
N PHE A 307 3.50 -45.83 29.86
CA PHE A 307 3.25 -45.66 31.30
C PHE A 307 2.88 -46.98 31.95
N SER A 308 3.48 -47.27 33.11
CA SER A 308 3.17 -48.42 33.95
C SER A 308 2.43 -48.00 35.23
N VAL A 309 1.41 -48.76 35.62
CA VAL A 309 0.63 -48.53 36.86
C VAL A 309 1.41 -49.04 38.08
N ILE A 310 1.47 -48.24 39.14
CA ILE A 310 2.29 -48.50 40.34
C ILE A 310 1.46 -48.89 41.57
N ASP A 311 0.23 -48.38 41.68
CA ASP A 311 -0.60 -48.51 42.88
C ASP A 311 -2.09 -48.79 42.57
N ASP A 312 -2.82 -49.25 43.58
CA ASP A 312 -4.25 -49.62 43.49
C ASP A 312 -5.17 -48.42 43.14
N GLU A 313 -4.67 -47.18 43.29
CA GLU A 313 -5.37 -45.96 42.89
C GLU A 313 -5.18 -45.63 41.39
N ASN A 314 -4.47 -46.49 40.65
CA ASN A 314 -4.16 -46.41 39.22
C ASN A 314 -3.22 -45.24 38.84
N HIS A 315 -2.38 -44.76 39.76
CA HIS A 315 -1.31 -43.82 39.41
C HIS A 315 -0.22 -44.51 38.59
N VAL A 316 0.47 -43.72 37.76
CA VAL A 316 1.48 -44.24 36.83
C VAL A 316 2.86 -43.61 36.99
N GLU A 317 3.88 -44.39 36.64
CA GLU A 317 5.24 -43.92 36.34
C GLU A 317 5.51 -44.06 34.84
N VAL A 318 6.48 -43.31 34.33
CA VAL A 318 6.91 -43.42 32.93
C VAL A 318 7.86 -44.60 32.79
N ASP A 319 7.66 -45.41 31.76
CA ASP A 319 8.62 -46.49 31.46
C ASP A 319 9.96 -45.88 31.04
N ASP A 320 11.07 -46.29 31.67
CA ASP A 320 12.39 -45.92 31.21
C ASP A 320 12.72 -46.70 29.91
N ASN A 321 12.41 -46.06 28.78
CA ASN A 321 12.56 -46.62 27.45
C ASN A 321 13.36 -45.68 26.52
N GLU A 322 13.61 -46.16 25.30
CA GLU A 322 14.30 -45.39 24.25
C GLU A 322 13.56 -44.08 23.93
N ALA A 323 12.23 -44.12 23.83
CA ALA A 323 11.41 -42.96 23.48
C ALA A 323 11.51 -41.83 24.51
N LEU A 324 11.49 -42.14 25.81
CA LEU A 324 11.70 -41.17 26.89
C LEU A 324 13.11 -40.55 26.81
N SER A 325 14.12 -41.38 26.51
CA SER A 325 15.52 -40.95 26.41
C SER A 325 15.74 -40.03 25.20
N CYS A 326 15.35 -40.46 24.00
CA CYS A 326 15.40 -39.65 22.78
C CYS A 326 14.59 -38.35 22.91
N THR A 327 13.43 -38.37 23.56
CA THR A 327 12.65 -37.13 23.80
C THR A 327 13.43 -36.15 24.69
N ALA A 328 14.04 -36.62 25.78
CA ALA A 328 14.85 -35.78 26.66
C ALA A 328 16.09 -35.23 25.94
N ASP A 329 16.76 -36.06 25.13
CA ASP A 329 17.95 -35.68 24.37
C ASP A 329 17.65 -34.70 23.23
N LEU A 330 16.48 -34.79 22.58
CA LEU A 330 16.09 -33.88 21.49
C LEU A 330 15.60 -32.52 22.04
N LEU A 331 14.87 -32.51 23.15
CA LEU A 331 14.49 -31.27 23.85
C LEU A 331 15.67 -30.61 24.58
N LYS A 332 16.74 -31.37 24.86
CA LYS A 332 17.85 -31.01 25.77
C LYS A 332 17.33 -30.65 27.16
N CYS A 333 16.62 -31.58 27.79
CA CYS A 333 16.03 -31.41 29.13
C CYS A 333 16.36 -32.59 30.06
N SER A 334 16.28 -32.37 31.38
CA SER A 334 16.50 -33.47 32.34
C SER A 334 15.39 -34.51 32.25
N LYS A 335 15.76 -35.76 31.95
CA LYS A 335 14.87 -36.93 31.91
C LYS A 335 13.96 -37.02 33.15
N THR A 336 14.50 -36.76 34.34
CA THR A 336 13.73 -36.73 35.60
C THR A 336 12.62 -35.69 35.62
N ARG A 337 12.85 -34.49 35.07
CA ARG A 337 11.82 -33.43 34.98
C ARG A 337 10.78 -33.71 33.91
N LEU A 338 11.17 -34.38 32.83
CA LEU A 338 10.24 -34.87 31.82
C LEU A 338 9.32 -35.94 32.42
N MET A 339 9.85 -36.86 33.23
CA MET A 339 9.03 -37.83 33.99
C MET A 339 8.09 -37.11 34.97
N GLU A 340 8.61 -36.22 35.84
CA GLU A 340 7.78 -35.43 36.78
C GLU A 340 6.62 -34.70 36.08
N ALA A 341 6.87 -34.06 34.94
CA ALA A 341 5.87 -33.27 34.22
C ALA A 341 4.80 -34.14 33.51
N LEU A 342 5.09 -35.42 33.24
CA LEU A 342 4.16 -36.36 32.62
C LEU A 342 3.32 -37.13 33.65
N THR A 343 3.85 -37.42 34.84
CA THR A 343 3.18 -38.25 35.87
C THR A 343 2.70 -37.48 37.10
N THR A 344 3.09 -36.21 37.25
CA THR A 344 2.63 -35.35 38.36
C THR A 344 2.10 -34.01 37.88
N ARG A 345 1.34 -33.36 38.74
CA ARG A 345 0.79 -32.02 38.53
C ARG A 345 0.89 -31.22 39.81
N LYS A 346 1.50 -30.03 39.75
CA LYS A 346 1.65 -29.14 40.90
C LYS A 346 0.47 -28.16 40.95
N ILE A 347 -0.34 -28.27 42.00
CA ILE A 347 -1.58 -27.49 42.23
C ILE A 347 -1.34 -26.52 43.39
N ARG A 348 -1.37 -25.22 43.10
CA ARG A 348 -1.26 -24.18 44.12
C ARG A 348 -2.54 -24.06 44.95
N ALA A 349 -2.51 -24.56 46.17
CA ALA A 349 -3.57 -24.45 47.16
C ALA A 349 -3.27 -23.27 48.10
N GLY A 350 -3.76 -22.09 47.75
CA GLY A 350 -3.45 -20.86 48.50
C GLY A 350 -1.99 -20.45 48.29
N HIS A 351 -1.15 -20.66 49.32
CA HIS A 351 0.29 -20.35 49.29
C HIS A 351 1.20 -21.58 49.12
N GLU A 352 0.64 -22.79 49.15
CA GLU A 352 1.41 -24.04 49.07
C GLU A 352 1.21 -24.73 47.71
N ASP A 353 2.29 -25.21 47.10
CA ASP A 353 2.26 -25.98 45.84
C ASP A 353 2.17 -27.49 46.16
N ILE A 354 0.95 -28.04 46.13
CA ILE A 354 0.69 -29.47 46.38
C ILE A 354 1.00 -30.30 45.13
N VAL A 355 1.75 -31.40 45.26
CA VAL A 355 2.02 -32.33 44.16
C VAL A 355 0.96 -33.43 44.13
N GLN A 356 0.17 -33.49 43.05
CA GLN A 356 -0.76 -34.59 42.78
C GLN A 356 -0.12 -35.57 41.78
N LYS A 357 -0.21 -36.88 42.04
CA LYS A 357 0.09 -37.93 41.05
C LYS A 357 -1.05 -38.03 40.02
N LEU A 358 -0.72 -38.38 38.79
CA LEU A 358 -1.68 -38.58 37.70
C LEU A 358 -1.98 -40.07 37.49
N ASN A 359 -3.22 -40.37 37.09
CA ASN A 359 -3.60 -41.71 36.65
C ASN A 359 -3.23 -41.95 35.17
N TYR A 360 -3.34 -43.19 34.69
CA TYR A 360 -2.97 -43.57 33.31
C TYR A 360 -3.56 -42.65 32.22
N SER A 361 -4.88 -42.35 32.28
CA SER A 361 -5.51 -41.45 31.30
C SER A 361 -4.89 -40.06 31.38
N GLN A 362 -4.83 -39.49 32.58
CA GLN A 362 -4.32 -38.14 32.81
C GLN A 362 -2.85 -37.98 32.40
N ALA A 363 -2.03 -39.03 32.48
CA ALA A 363 -0.65 -39.03 32.04
C ALA A 363 -0.54 -39.09 30.50
N VAL A 364 -1.38 -39.89 29.83
CA VAL A 364 -1.53 -39.87 28.36
C VAL A 364 -2.04 -38.51 27.89
N ASP A 365 -3.04 -37.93 28.55
CA ASP A 365 -3.55 -36.59 28.28
C ASP A 365 -2.47 -35.51 28.49
N SER A 366 -1.60 -35.68 29.51
CA SER A 366 -0.45 -34.81 29.78
C SER A 366 0.60 -34.87 28.67
N ARG A 367 1.00 -36.08 28.27
CA ARG A 367 1.91 -36.37 27.14
C ARG A 367 1.41 -35.75 25.84
N ASP A 368 0.14 -36.00 25.51
CA ASP A 368 -0.50 -35.47 24.33
C ASP A 368 -0.64 -33.93 24.41
N ALA A 369 -0.95 -33.37 25.58
CA ALA A 369 -1.01 -31.92 25.79
C ALA A 369 0.37 -31.24 25.60
N LEU A 370 1.45 -31.86 26.07
CA LEU A 370 2.82 -31.38 25.84
C LEU A 370 3.17 -31.41 24.35
N ALA A 371 2.85 -32.50 23.63
CA ALA A 371 3.03 -32.58 22.18
C ALA A 371 2.25 -31.47 21.42
N LYS A 372 0.97 -31.27 21.79
CA LYS A 372 0.10 -30.21 21.24
C LYS A 372 0.64 -28.79 21.54
N ALA A 373 1.23 -28.58 22.72
CA ALA A 373 1.81 -27.30 23.12
C ALA A 373 3.10 -26.98 22.35
N ILE A 374 4.01 -27.96 22.22
CA ILE A 374 5.26 -27.80 21.47
C ILE A 374 4.98 -27.51 19.99
N TYR A 375 4.06 -28.26 19.35
CA TYR A 375 3.74 -28.04 17.94
C TYR A 375 3.13 -26.66 17.67
N ALA A 376 2.23 -26.20 18.55
CA ALA A 376 1.65 -24.87 18.45
C ALA A 376 2.71 -23.77 18.61
N GLY A 377 3.56 -23.84 19.64
CA GLY A 377 4.64 -22.88 19.86
C GLY A 377 5.65 -22.82 18.70
N LEU A 378 5.92 -23.96 18.08
CA LEU A 378 6.77 -24.08 16.89
C LEU A 378 6.12 -23.41 15.65
N PHE A 379 4.83 -23.62 15.44
CA PHE A 379 4.07 -22.97 14.35
C PHE A 379 3.99 -21.45 14.54
N ASP A 380 3.61 -20.99 15.73
CA ASP A 380 3.51 -19.56 16.06
C ASP A 380 4.89 -18.87 15.95
N TRP A 381 5.98 -19.55 16.30
CA TRP A 381 7.36 -19.07 16.09
C TRP A 381 7.76 -19.00 14.61
N LEU A 382 7.38 -19.98 13.78
CA LEU A 382 7.62 -19.93 12.32
C LEU A 382 6.89 -18.74 11.68
N VAL A 383 5.63 -18.50 12.05
CA VAL A 383 4.83 -17.37 11.54
C VAL A 383 5.44 -16.02 11.96
N GLU A 384 5.92 -15.90 13.19
CA GLU A 384 6.65 -14.71 13.63
C GLU A 384 7.99 -14.51 12.91
N TRP A 385 8.74 -15.59 12.63
CA TRP A 385 10.00 -15.49 11.89
C TRP A 385 9.76 -15.05 10.44
N ILE A 386 8.71 -15.60 9.81
CA ILE A 386 8.20 -15.14 8.52
C ILE A 386 7.89 -13.64 8.55
N ASN A 387 7.12 -13.16 9.53
CA ASN A 387 6.79 -11.73 9.66
C ASN A 387 8.05 -10.85 9.85
N LYS A 388 9.00 -11.28 10.71
CA LYS A 388 10.27 -10.56 10.93
C LYS A 388 11.13 -10.46 9.67
N SER A 389 11.02 -11.42 8.74
CA SER A 389 11.69 -11.30 7.43
C SER A 389 11.09 -10.18 6.57
N PHE A 390 9.76 -10.04 6.58
CA PHE A 390 9.03 -9.00 5.83
C PHE A 390 9.16 -7.59 6.42
N GLU A 391 9.50 -7.46 7.70
CA GLU A 391 9.73 -6.17 8.40
C GLU A 391 11.03 -5.45 7.98
N SER A 392 11.72 -5.96 6.94
CA SER A 392 13.01 -5.48 6.44
C SER A 392 12.97 -4.06 5.81
N ALA A 393 13.08 -3.06 6.70
CA ALA A 393 13.58 -1.70 6.43
C ALA A 393 12.68 -0.70 5.67
N ARG A 394 11.35 -0.75 5.82
CA ARG A 394 10.45 0.37 5.46
C ARG A 394 9.41 0.64 6.55
N ASN A 395 9.07 1.91 6.75
CA ASN A 395 7.88 2.28 7.51
C ASN A 395 6.66 1.76 6.75
N PHE A 396 5.82 0.95 7.40
CA PHE A 396 4.53 0.55 6.85
C PHE A 396 3.69 1.80 6.56
N THR A 397 3.06 1.83 5.39
CA THR A 397 2.02 2.79 5.01
C THR A 397 0.66 2.31 5.49
N ASP A 398 -0.26 3.24 5.71
CA ASP A 398 -1.66 2.94 6.08
C ASP A 398 -2.49 2.34 4.91
N ARG A 399 -1.82 1.82 3.87
CA ARG A 399 -2.39 1.25 2.63
C ARG A 399 -2.04 -0.23 2.51
N PHE A 400 -3.04 -1.09 2.62
CA PHE A 400 -2.90 -2.53 2.47
C PHE A 400 -4.11 -3.18 1.77
N ILE A 401 -3.85 -4.35 1.18
CA ILE A 401 -4.87 -5.31 0.76
C ILE A 401 -4.71 -6.54 1.63
N THR A 402 -5.74 -6.88 2.40
CA THR A 402 -5.80 -8.09 3.20
C THR A 402 -6.41 -9.23 2.38
N ILE A 403 -5.85 -10.44 2.44
CA ILE A 403 -6.42 -11.66 1.84
C ILE A 403 -6.73 -12.63 2.99
N LEU A 404 -7.98 -13.08 3.09
CA LEU A 404 -8.41 -14.11 4.03
C LEU A 404 -8.63 -15.43 3.28
N ASP A 405 -7.79 -16.42 3.58
CA ASP A 405 -7.97 -17.83 3.23
C ASP A 405 -8.20 -18.63 4.51
N ILE A 406 -9.45 -19.01 4.77
CA ILE A 406 -9.85 -19.77 5.96
C ILE A 406 -10.25 -21.19 5.56
N TYR A 407 -10.19 -22.15 6.49
CA TYR A 407 -10.77 -23.48 6.30
C TYR A 407 -12.24 -23.41 5.83
N GLY A 408 -12.67 -24.40 5.05
CA GLY A 408 -14.06 -24.47 4.59
C GLY A 408 -15.03 -24.88 5.69
N PHE A 409 -16.32 -24.78 5.41
CA PHE A 409 -17.36 -25.46 6.17
C PHE A 409 -17.13 -26.99 6.10
N GLU A 410 -17.31 -27.69 7.23
CA GLU A 410 -17.08 -29.13 7.35
C GLU A 410 -18.28 -29.88 7.92
N SER A 411 -18.67 -30.97 7.25
CA SER A 411 -19.74 -31.86 7.73
C SER A 411 -19.39 -33.30 7.37
N PHE A 412 -18.87 -34.03 8.35
CA PHE A 412 -18.47 -35.43 8.26
C PHE A 412 -19.51 -36.35 8.91
N VAL A 413 -19.27 -37.67 8.87
CA VAL A 413 -20.15 -38.68 9.51
C VAL A 413 -20.13 -38.57 11.04
N LYS A 414 -19.00 -38.10 11.61
CA LYS A 414 -18.83 -37.74 13.02
C LYS A 414 -18.18 -36.36 13.08
N ASN A 415 -18.72 -35.44 13.86
CA ASN A 415 -18.21 -34.07 13.97
C ASN A 415 -17.92 -33.77 15.44
N GLY A 416 -16.68 -33.34 15.73
CA GLY A 416 -16.22 -33.01 17.07
C GLY A 416 -16.28 -31.51 17.39
N PHE A 417 -15.64 -31.16 18.50
CA PHE A 417 -15.46 -29.77 18.95
C PHE A 417 -14.74 -28.91 17.90
N GLU A 418 -13.77 -29.49 17.18
CA GLU A 418 -13.00 -28.84 16.13
C GLU A 418 -13.88 -28.43 14.94
N GLN A 419 -14.75 -29.34 14.45
CA GLN A 419 -15.71 -29.02 13.40
C GLN A 419 -16.73 -27.98 13.86
N LEU A 420 -17.18 -28.04 15.13
CA LEU A 420 -18.08 -27.03 15.69
C LEU A 420 -17.43 -25.64 15.66
N CYS A 421 -16.15 -25.56 16.03
CA CYS A 421 -15.41 -24.30 15.96
C CYS A 421 -15.24 -23.80 14.52
N ILE A 422 -14.82 -24.67 13.61
CA ILE A 422 -14.67 -24.39 12.17
C ILE A 422 -15.98 -23.87 11.56
N ASN A 423 -17.11 -24.48 11.89
CA ASN A 423 -18.42 -24.10 11.37
C ASN A 423 -18.94 -22.80 12.01
N TYR A 424 -18.68 -22.53 13.29
CA TYR A 424 -19.00 -21.24 13.92
C TYR A 424 -18.23 -20.07 13.29
N ALA A 425 -16.95 -20.23 12.94
CA ALA A 425 -16.21 -19.21 12.18
C ALA A 425 -16.80 -18.98 10.78
N ASN A 426 -17.17 -20.05 10.08
CA ASN A 426 -17.84 -19.96 8.78
C ASN A 426 -19.22 -19.28 8.89
N GLU A 427 -19.99 -19.56 9.95
CA GLU A 427 -21.26 -18.89 10.26
C GLU A 427 -21.07 -17.38 10.47
N ARG A 428 -20.02 -16.99 11.22
CA ARG A 428 -19.68 -15.59 11.49
C ARG A 428 -19.24 -14.83 10.24
N LEU A 429 -18.45 -15.48 9.38
CA LEU A 429 -18.04 -14.93 8.08
C LEU A 429 -19.21 -14.82 7.10
N GLN A 430 -20.15 -15.78 7.11
CA GLN A 430 -21.36 -15.66 6.31
C GLN A 430 -22.25 -14.52 6.82
N GLN A 431 -22.33 -14.27 8.14
CA GLN A 431 -23.04 -13.11 8.68
C GLN A 431 -22.39 -11.77 8.27
N TYR A 432 -21.05 -11.67 8.33
CA TYR A 432 -20.33 -10.50 7.80
C TYR A 432 -20.59 -10.32 6.28
N SER A 433 -20.66 -11.42 5.53
CA SER A 433 -20.99 -11.40 4.10
C SER A 433 -22.42 -10.93 3.84
N ASN A 434 -23.41 -11.45 4.58
CA ASN A 434 -24.81 -11.06 4.52
C ASN A 434 -24.98 -9.56 4.90
N LEU A 435 -24.20 -9.09 5.88
CA LEU A 435 -24.18 -7.70 6.32
C LEU A 435 -23.73 -6.76 5.19
N HIS A 436 -22.62 -7.06 4.52
CA HIS A 436 -22.08 -6.19 3.47
C HIS A 436 -22.79 -6.33 2.12
N LEU A 437 -23.08 -7.56 1.68
CA LEU A 437 -23.71 -7.82 0.38
C LEU A 437 -25.20 -7.45 0.34
N PHE A 438 -25.88 -7.46 1.50
CA PHE A 438 -27.32 -7.22 1.56
C PHE A 438 -27.65 -6.06 2.50
N LYS A 439 -27.38 -6.18 3.79
CA LYS A 439 -27.99 -5.29 4.80
C LYS A 439 -27.49 -3.84 4.71
N LEU A 440 -26.19 -3.61 4.57
CA LEU A 440 -25.63 -2.26 4.42
C LEU A 440 -26.07 -1.59 3.10
N GLU A 441 -26.28 -2.36 2.03
CA GLU A 441 -26.87 -1.85 0.78
C GLU A 441 -28.32 -1.42 0.96
N GLN A 442 -29.13 -2.23 1.66
CA GLN A 442 -30.51 -1.89 2.00
C GLN A 442 -30.61 -0.67 2.94
N GLU A 443 -29.70 -0.55 3.91
CA GLU A 443 -29.61 0.59 4.83
C GLU A 443 -29.11 1.86 4.13
N GLU A 444 -28.19 1.76 3.16
CA GLU A 444 -27.78 2.90 2.31
C GLU A 444 -28.95 3.40 1.44
N TYR A 445 -29.65 2.50 0.73
CA TYR A 445 -30.79 2.90 -0.11
C TYR A 445 -31.94 3.51 0.69
N THR A 446 -32.17 3.02 1.91
CA THR A 446 -33.17 3.57 2.83
C THR A 446 -32.77 4.94 3.39
N SER A 447 -31.49 5.13 3.75
CA SER A 447 -31.00 6.41 4.29
C SER A 447 -30.79 7.49 3.23
N GLU A 448 -30.55 7.12 1.97
CA GLU A 448 -30.49 8.04 0.82
C GLU A 448 -31.87 8.32 0.19
N GLY A 449 -32.95 7.68 0.67
CA GLY A 449 -34.34 7.98 0.25
C GLY A 449 -34.72 7.44 -1.13
N ILE A 450 -34.08 6.36 -1.59
CA ILE A 450 -34.27 5.77 -2.92
C ILE A 450 -35.59 4.97 -2.98
N ASP A 451 -36.23 4.92 -4.14
CA ASP A 451 -37.26 3.91 -4.43
C ASP A 451 -36.60 2.58 -4.85
N TRP A 452 -36.71 1.56 -3.99
CA TRP A 452 -36.11 0.24 -4.19
C TRP A 452 -36.96 -0.87 -3.58
N THR A 453 -37.00 -2.04 -4.23
CA THR A 453 -37.78 -3.19 -3.75
C THR A 453 -37.01 -3.97 -2.69
N ARG A 454 -37.58 -4.12 -1.49
CA ARG A 454 -36.96 -4.90 -0.41
C ARG A 454 -36.88 -6.38 -0.78
N VAL A 455 -35.66 -6.86 -1.02
CA VAL A 455 -35.38 -8.28 -1.19
C VAL A 455 -35.17 -8.91 0.19
N GLU A 456 -36.05 -9.83 0.57
CA GLU A 456 -35.87 -10.67 1.74
C GLU A 456 -34.73 -11.68 1.49
N PHE A 457 -33.82 -11.79 2.44
CA PHE A 457 -32.75 -12.80 2.46
C PHE A 457 -32.79 -13.54 3.80
N LYS A 458 -32.26 -14.77 3.81
CA LYS A 458 -32.17 -15.58 5.03
C LYS A 458 -30.97 -15.11 5.87
N ASP A 459 -31.23 -14.25 6.85
CA ASP A 459 -30.25 -13.94 7.91
C ASP A 459 -29.91 -15.21 8.71
N ASN A 460 -28.68 -15.28 9.24
CA ASN A 460 -28.17 -16.35 10.08
C ASN A 460 -27.84 -15.88 11.51
N GLN A 461 -28.23 -14.66 11.88
CA GLN A 461 -28.10 -14.09 13.23
C GLN A 461 -28.69 -15.00 14.33
N ASP A 462 -29.81 -15.69 14.10
CA ASP A 462 -30.37 -16.73 14.99
C ASP A 462 -29.35 -17.83 15.32
N CYS A 463 -28.61 -18.30 14.30
CA CYS A 463 -27.61 -19.34 14.46
C CYS A 463 -26.38 -18.82 15.20
N LEU A 464 -26.02 -17.55 15.04
CA LEU A 464 -24.95 -16.94 15.84
C LEU A 464 -25.37 -16.75 17.30
N GLU A 465 -26.61 -16.36 17.58
CA GLU A 465 -27.11 -16.29 18.96
C GLU A 465 -27.04 -17.65 19.67
N LEU A 466 -27.35 -18.75 18.97
CA LEU A 466 -27.18 -20.11 19.50
C LEU A 466 -25.75 -20.37 20.03
N PHE A 467 -24.73 -19.84 19.36
CA PHE A 467 -23.33 -19.92 19.84
C PHE A 467 -23.00 -18.89 20.91
N GLU A 468 -23.46 -17.65 20.72
CA GLU A 468 -22.84 -16.45 21.31
C GLU A 468 -23.60 -15.81 22.47
N LYS A 469 -24.89 -16.10 22.61
CA LYS A 469 -25.79 -15.46 23.57
C LYS A 469 -25.35 -15.73 25.01
N LYS A 470 -25.36 -14.69 25.85
CA LYS A 470 -25.07 -14.82 27.29
C LYS A 470 -26.36 -14.71 28.10
N PRO A 471 -26.58 -15.56 29.13
CA PRO A 471 -25.73 -16.69 29.54
C PRO A 471 -26.02 -18.00 28.79
N LEU A 472 -27.14 -18.11 28.05
CA LEU A 472 -27.66 -19.36 27.48
C LEU A 472 -27.29 -19.59 26.01
N GLY A 473 -25.99 -19.61 25.69
CA GLY A 473 -25.45 -19.97 24.37
C GLY A 473 -24.44 -21.10 24.48
N LEU A 474 -24.24 -21.88 23.40
CA LEU A 474 -23.39 -23.08 23.39
C LEU A 474 -22.02 -22.86 24.04
N ILE A 475 -21.33 -21.76 23.70
CA ILE A 475 -20.01 -21.44 24.25
C ILE A 475 -20.08 -21.20 25.77
N SER A 476 -21.10 -20.47 26.25
CA SER A 476 -21.23 -20.15 27.67
C SER A 476 -21.66 -21.36 28.50
N LEU A 477 -22.55 -22.22 27.98
CA LEU A 477 -22.95 -23.47 28.61
C LEU A 477 -21.79 -24.48 28.68
N LEU A 478 -20.94 -24.53 27.65
CA LEU A 478 -19.75 -25.37 27.61
C LEU A 478 -18.68 -24.88 28.59
N ASP A 479 -18.40 -23.57 28.61
CA ASP A 479 -17.44 -22.97 29.54
C ASP A 479 -17.88 -23.17 31.01
N GLU A 480 -19.17 -23.05 31.32
CA GLU A 480 -19.72 -23.29 32.67
C GLU A 480 -19.48 -24.75 33.13
N GLU A 481 -19.82 -25.75 32.30
CA GLU A 481 -19.52 -27.16 32.60
C GLU A 481 -18.01 -27.47 32.60
N CYS A 482 -17.18 -26.74 31.83
CA CYS A 482 -15.72 -26.84 31.94
C CYS A 482 -15.20 -26.35 33.30
N THR A 483 -15.94 -25.49 34.01
CA THR A 483 -15.60 -25.09 35.39
C THR A 483 -16.10 -26.06 36.46
N PHE A 484 -17.16 -26.83 36.20
CA PHE A 484 -17.83 -27.66 37.20
C PHE A 484 -17.03 -28.94 37.52
N PRO A 485 -16.70 -29.23 38.81
CA PRO A 485 -15.85 -30.37 39.16
C PRO A 485 -16.41 -31.76 38.84
N LYS A 486 -17.72 -31.88 38.56
CA LYS A 486 -18.39 -33.12 38.14
C LYS A 486 -19.01 -33.01 36.74
N GLY A 487 -18.63 -31.99 35.96
CA GLY A 487 -19.14 -31.77 34.61
C GLY A 487 -18.62 -32.84 33.63
N THR A 488 -19.53 -33.44 32.87
CA THR A 488 -19.25 -34.49 31.87
C THR A 488 -19.85 -34.12 30.52
N ASP A 489 -19.35 -34.68 29.42
CA ASP A 489 -19.90 -34.43 28.08
C ASP A 489 -21.37 -34.86 27.94
N TYR A 490 -21.83 -35.78 28.81
CA TYR A 490 -23.22 -36.19 28.92
C TYR A 490 -24.08 -35.14 29.66
N THR A 491 -23.63 -34.62 30.81
CA THR A 491 -24.36 -33.55 31.52
C THR A 491 -24.39 -32.26 30.72
N PHE A 492 -23.31 -31.95 29.98
CA PHE A 492 -23.32 -30.90 28.96
C PHE A 492 -24.37 -31.17 27.86
N ALA A 493 -24.44 -32.40 27.32
CA ALA A 493 -25.44 -32.77 26.31
C ALA A 493 -26.90 -32.65 26.80
N GLU A 494 -27.19 -32.98 28.06
CA GLU A 494 -28.51 -32.75 28.65
C GLU A 494 -28.78 -31.25 28.87
N LYS A 495 -27.78 -30.49 29.31
CA LYS A 495 -27.88 -29.05 29.56
C LYS A 495 -28.18 -28.26 28.28
N ILE A 496 -27.46 -28.53 27.18
CA ILE A 496 -27.73 -27.84 25.91
C ILE A 496 -29.14 -28.15 25.39
N LYS A 497 -29.63 -29.38 25.51
CA LYS A 497 -31.01 -29.72 25.10
C LYS A 497 -32.01 -28.96 25.97
N LYS A 498 -31.88 -29.04 27.30
CA LYS A 498 -32.78 -28.35 28.24
C LYS A 498 -32.89 -26.84 28.01
N HIS A 499 -31.84 -26.19 27.51
CA HIS A 499 -31.79 -24.74 27.34
C HIS A 499 -31.96 -24.24 25.88
N LEU A 500 -31.75 -25.08 24.86
CA LEU A 500 -31.69 -24.66 23.45
C LEU A 500 -32.75 -25.30 22.52
N ASP A 501 -33.50 -26.30 22.97
CA ASP A 501 -34.50 -27.02 22.14
C ASP A 501 -35.64 -26.12 21.61
N GLY A 502 -35.84 -24.93 22.20
CA GLY A 502 -36.77 -23.91 21.72
C GLY A 502 -36.21 -22.97 20.63
N THR A 503 -35.01 -23.20 20.08
CA THR A 503 -34.38 -22.32 19.09
C THR A 503 -34.46 -22.86 17.67
N SER A 504 -34.72 -21.97 16.69
CA SER A 504 -34.92 -22.26 15.26
C SER A 504 -33.77 -23.04 14.59
N CYS A 505 -32.55 -22.91 15.13
CA CYS A 505 -31.32 -23.48 14.58
C CYS A 505 -30.80 -24.74 15.31
N PHE A 506 -31.45 -25.20 16.38
CA PHE A 506 -31.04 -26.36 17.17
C PHE A 506 -32.04 -27.53 17.04
N GLN A 507 -31.56 -28.76 17.09
CA GLN A 507 -32.39 -29.96 17.20
C GLN A 507 -31.75 -30.95 18.20
N ALA A 508 -32.51 -31.38 19.21
CA ALA A 508 -32.07 -32.39 20.15
C ALA A 508 -32.02 -33.80 19.53
N GLU A 509 -30.83 -34.41 19.52
CA GLU A 509 -30.63 -35.80 19.10
C GLU A 509 -30.65 -36.76 20.30
N ARG A 510 -30.71 -38.07 20.06
CA ARG A 510 -30.64 -39.10 21.12
C ARG A 510 -29.19 -39.30 21.58
N GLY A 511 -28.99 -39.55 22.89
CA GLY A 511 -27.66 -39.80 23.47
C GLY A 511 -26.77 -38.54 23.57
N ALA A 512 -25.46 -38.73 23.60
CA ALA A 512 -24.45 -37.67 23.73
C ALA A 512 -24.20 -36.93 22.40
N SER A 513 -25.27 -36.37 21.82
CA SER A 513 -25.23 -35.69 20.52
C SER A 513 -26.29 -34.60 20.40
N PHE A 514 -26.06 -33.65 19.49
CA PHE A 514 -26.98 -32.58 19.12
C PHE A 514 -26.78 -32.19 17.64
N ARG A 515 -27.76 -31.52 17.04
CA ARG A 515 -27.70 -31.07 15.65
C ARG A 515 -27.90 -29.57 15.55
N VAL A 516 -27.10 -28.92 14.71
CA VAL A 516 -27.19 -27.47 14.40
C VAL A 516 -27.52 -27.28 12.92
N LYS A 517 -28.42 -26.36 12.63
CA LYS A 517 -28.88 -25.98 11.29
C LYS A 517 -28.15 -24.71 10.83
N HIS A 518 -26.90 -24.92 10.41
CA HIS A 518 -26.02 -23.88 9.86
C HIS A 518 -26.55 -23.28 8.56
N TYR A 519 -25.97 -22.17 8.10
CA TYR A 519 -26.29 -21.60 6.79
C TYR A 519 -26.12 -22.62 5.64
N ALA A 520 -25.10 -23.49 5.71
CA ALA A 520 -24.74 -24.44 4.67
C ALA A 520 -25.40 -25.82 4.74
N GLY A 521 -26.09 -26.14 5.84
CA GLY A 521 -26.74 -27.44 6.04
C GLY A 521 -26.90 -27.81 7.51
N GLU A 522 -27.49 -28.98 7.76
CA GLU A 522 -27.55 -29.55 9.10
C GLU A 522 -26.29 -30.36 9.41
N VAL A 523 -25.72 -30.19 10.61
CA VAL A 523 -24.54 -30.92 11.09
C VAL A 523 -24.85 -31.50 12.46
N THR A 524 -24.62 -32.80 12.62
CA THR A 524 -24.75 -33.51 13.91
C THR A 524 -23.38 -33.64 14.56
N TYR A 525 -23.27 -33.21 15.81
CA TYR A 525 -22.06 -33.22 16.62
C TYR A 525 -22.18 -34.24 17.76
N GLU A 526 -21.10 -34.96 18.03
CA GLU A 526 -20.97 -35.88 19.17
C GLU A 526 -20.28 -35.12 20.31
N THR A 527 -20.88 -35.04 21.51
CA THR A 527 -20.32 -34.20 22.60
C THR A 527 -19.09 -34.81 23.27
N MET A 528 -18.78 -36.09 23.02
CA MET A 528 -17.66 -36.79 23.66
C MET A 528 -16.32 -36.09 23.44
N GLY A 529 -15.60 -35.80 24.53
CA GLY A 529 -14.35 -35.06 24.55
C GLY A 529 -14.49 -33.54 24.44
N PHE A 530 -15.71 -32.96 24.38
CA PHE A 530 -15.89 -31.50 24.27
C PHE A 530 -15.32 -30.76 25.48
N LEU A 531 -15.64 -31.21 26.70
CA LEU A 531 -15.19 -30.53 27.90
C LEU A 531 -13.68 -30.57 28.05
N GLU A 532 -13.03 -31.68 27.68
CA GLU A 532 -11.58 -31.85 27.74
C GLU A 532 -10.87 -31.02 26.67
N LYS A 533 -11.37 -31.04 25.43
CA LYS A 533 -10.85 -30.21 24.34
C LYS A 533 -11.02 -28.71 24.61
N ASN A 534 -12.08 -28.28 25.28
CA ASN A 534 -12.31 -26.87 25.61
C ASN A 534 -11.56 -26.39 26.88
N LYS A 535 -11.23 -27.30 27.81
CA LYS A 535 -10.39 -27.07 29.01
C LYS A 535 -8.92 -26.85 28.59
N ASP A 536 -8.60 -25.65 28.08
CA ASP A 536 -7.25 -25.20 27.70
C ASP A 536 -6.29 -25.08 28.91
N THR A 537 -5.99 -26.23 29.50
CA THR A 537 -5.39 -26.37 30.83
C THR A 537 -3.88 -26.26 30.71
N LEU A 538 -3.39 -25.02 30.64
CA LEU A 538 -1.96 -24.71 30.70
C LEU A 538 -1.35 -25.35 31.96
N ASN A 539 -0.58 -26.43 31.76
CA ASN A 539 0.14 -27.08 32.84
C ASN A 539 1.40 -26.27 33.16
N PHE A 540 1.45 -25.66 34.35
CA PHE A 540 2.62 -24.90 34.80
C PHE A 540 3.89 -25.75 34.83
N ASP A 541 3.79 -27.06 35.02
CA ASP A 541 4.94 -27.97 34.98
C ASP A 541 5.54 -28.10 33.57
N PHE A 542 4.76 -27.95 32.49
CA PHE A 542 5.30 -27.87 31.12
C PHE A 542 6.10 -26.58 30.92
N LEU A 543 5.65 -25.46 31.49
CA LEU A 543 6.37 -24.18 31.40
C LEU A 543 7.73 -24.28 32.10
N ARG A 544 7.75 -24.88 33.30
CA ARG A 544 8.98 -25.12 34.07
C ARG A 544 9.92 -26.12 33.38
N LEU A 545 9.37 -27.12 32.69
CA LEU A 545 10.14 -28.05 31.87
C LEU A 545 10.79 -27.32 30.68
N LEU A 546 9.98 -26.66 29.84
CA LEU A 546 10.44 -25.97 28.62
C LEU A 546 11.42 -24.81 28.92
N ALA A 547 11.17 -24.04 29.98
CA ALA A 547 12.08 -22.99 30.46
C ALA A 547 13.41 -23.53 31.01
N SER A 548 13.49 -24.82 31.36
CA SER A 548 14.72 -25.46 31.86
C SER A 548 15.38 -26.42 30.87
N CYS A 549 14.96 -26.39 29.62
CA CYS A 549 15.70 -27.00 28.51
C CYS A 549 16.91 -26.12 28.16
N GLU A 550 18.00 -26.72 27.66
CA GLU A 550 19.18 -25.99 27.17
C GLU A 550 18.97 -25.43 25.75
N SER A 551 18.03 -26.01 25.00
CA SER A 551 17.70 -25.57 23.63
C SER A 551 16.91 -24.26 23.64
N PRO A 552 17.24 -23.27 22.78
CA PRO A 552 16.61 -21.95 22.81
C PRO A 552 15.15 -21.94 22.33
N LEU A 553 14.71 -22.91 21.51
CA LEU A 553 13.32 -22.95 21.04
C LEU A 553 12.32 -23.24 22.20
N PRO A 554 12.49 -24.32 23.00
CA PRO A 554 11.73 -24.52 24.24
C PRO A 554 11.69 -23.30 25.17
N GLN A 555 12.82 -22.63 25.37
CA GLN A 555 12.90 -21.44 26.23
C GLN A 555 12.03 -20.30 25.69
N ILE A 556 12.12 -19.98 24.39
CA ILE A 556 11.28 -18.96 23.74
C ILE A 556 9.79 -19.31 23.86
N PHE A 557 9.43 -20.59 23.72
CA PHE A 557 8.03 -21.02 23.85
C PHE A 557 7.54 -20.86 25.29
N ALA A 558 8.37 -21.17 26.29
CA ALA A 558 8.04 -20.97 27.69
C ALA A 558 7.85 -19.49 28.05
N THR A 559 8.74 -18.59 27.60
CA THR A 559 8.63 -17.15 27.84
C THR A 559 7.34 -16.58 27.26
N LYS A 560 6.96 -16.92 26.02
CA LYS A 560 5.68 -16.50 25.44
C LYS A 560 4.48 -16.97 26.24
N LEU A 561 4.48 -18.25 26.65
CA LEU A 561 3.39 -18.82 27.45
C LEU A 561 3.31 -18.19 28.86
N GLU A 562 4.42 -17.67 29.38
CA GLU A 562 4.44 -16.90 30.62
C GLU A 562 3.94 -15.46 30.42
N GLU A 563 4.35 -14.75 29.36
CA GLU A 563 3.79 -13.43 28.99
C GLU A 563 2.28 -13.50 28.79
N ASP A 564 1.81 -14.54 28.08
CA ASP A 564 0.39 -14.81 27.81
C ASP A 564 -0.41 -15.17 29.08
N LEU A 565 0.27 -15.53 30.19
CA LEU A 565 -0.31 -15.65 31.53
C LEU A 565 -0.25 -14.32 32.30
N GLN A 566 0.88 -13.59 32.26
CA GLN A 566 1.04 -12.31 32.97
C GLN A 566 0.07 -11.23 32.46
N GLN A 567 -0.24 -11.19 31.16
CA GLN A 567 -1.26 -10.29 30.61
C GLN A 567 -2.68 -10.55 31.16
N ARG A 568 -2.93 -11.69 31.83
CA ARG A 568 -4.22 -12.03 32.46
C ARG A 568 -4.31 -11.60 33.92
N THR A 569 -3.22 -11.08 34.51
CA THR A 569 -3.14 -10.73 35.95
C THR A 569 -3.05 -9.23 36.24
N ASP A 570 -3.32 -8.38 35.24
CA ASP A 570 -3.31 -6.91 35.37
C ASP A 570 -4.15 -6.42 36.58
N PRO A 571 -3.53 -5.80 37.62
CA PRO A 571 -4.20 -5.45 38.86
C PRO A 571 -5.36 -4.45 38.74
N SER A 572 -5.51 -3.79 37.58
CA SER A 572 -6.53 -2.76 37.33
C SER A 572 -7.97 -3.29 37.25
N ARG A 573 -8.18 -4.60 37.04
CA ARG A 573 -9.52 -5.20 36.83
C ARG A 573 -10.01 -6.10 37.98
N LYS A 574 -9.93 -5.62 39.22
CA LYS A 574 -10.52 -6.30 40.38
C LYS A 574 -12.06 -6.24 40.38
N ASN A 575 -12.72 -7.15 39.67
CA ASN A 575 -14.12 -7.56 39.91
C ASN A 575 -14.53 -8.81 39.09
N SER A 576 -14.00 -9.99 39.44
CA SER A 576 -14.60 -11.33 39.19
C SER A 576 -13.62 -12.42 39.63
N SER A 577 -14.12 -13.61 39.95
CA SER A 577 -13.31 -14.79 40.30
C SER A 577 -12.94 -15.67 39.08
N GLU A 578 -13.06 -15.11 37.87
CA GLU A 578 -13.09 -15.88 36.61
C GLU A 578 -11.77 -15.87 35.81
N SER A 579 -10.81 -15.01 36.16
CA SER A 579 -9.63 -14.70 35.34
C SER A 579 -8.71 -15.87 34.99
N ASN A 580 -8.73 -16.95 35.77
CA ASN A 580 -7.77 -18.05 35.66
C ASN A 580 -8.19 -19.20 34.73
N LYS A 581 -9.37 -19.14 34.07
CA LYS A 581 -9.87 -20.22 33.19
C LYS A 581 -10.48 -19.73 31.87
N LEU A 582 -9.67 -19.06 31.03
CA LEU A 582 -10.05 -18.77 29.64
C LEU A 582 -9.97 -20.04 28.78
N SER A 583 -11.13 -20.56 28.35
CA SER A 583 -11.27 -21.75 27.49
C SER A 583 -10.82 -21.51 26.04
N ILE A 584 -10.70 -22.59 25.26
CA ILE A 584 -10.47 -22.47 23.81
C ILE A 584 -11.63 -21.69 23.16
N SER A 585 -12.88 -22.02 23.47
CA SER A 585 -14.06 -21.39 22.86
C SER A 585 -14.12 -19.88 23.11
N THR A 586 -13.85 -19.43 24.34
CA THR A 586 -13.85 -18.00 24.67
C THR A 586 -12.65 -17.26 24.06
N LYS A 587 -11.45 -17.87 24.03
CA LYS A 587 -10.28 -17.30 23.33
C LYS A 587 -10.55 -17.14 21.83
N PHE A 588 -11.07 -18.19 21.20
CA PHE A 588 -11.42 -18.24 19.78
C PHE A 588 -12.51 -17.21 19.42
N LYS A 589 -13.58 -17.11 20.23
CA LYS A 589 -14.57 -16.03 20.07
C LYS A 589 -13.90 -14.65 20.12
N GLY A 590 -12.97 -14.44 21.04
CA GLY A 590 -12.17 -13.20 21.11
C GLY A 590 -11.35 -12.94 19.85
N GLN A 591 -10.72 -13.96 19.26
CA GLN A 591 -9.98 -13.87 18.00
C GLN A 591 -10.89 -13.53 16.81
N LEU A 592 -12.06 -14.18 16.70
CA LEU A 592 -13.06 -13.86 15.65
C LEU A 592 -13.56 -12.43 15.76
N CYS A 593 -13.87 -11.94 16.98
CA CYS A 593 -14.31 -10.56 17.15
C CYS A 593 -13.26 -9.56 16.63
N ARG A 594 -11.96 -9.80 16.90
CA ARG A 594 -10.87 -8.96 16.36
C ARG A 594 -10.78 -9.05 14.84
N LEU A 595 -10.91 -10.24 14.25
CA LEU A 595 -10.91 -10.43 12.79
C LEU A 595 -12.10 -9.70 12.13
N MET A 596 -13.31 -9.80 12.70
CA MET A 596 -14.50 -9.13 12.17
C MET A 596 -14.41 -7.61 12.29
N GLN A 597 -13.83 -7.09 13.39
CA GLN A 597 -13.51 -5.66 13.53
C GLN A 597 -12.53 -5.21 12.45
N ARG A 598 -11.41 -5.93 12.29
CA ARG A 598 -10.36 -5.61 11.32
C ARG A 598 -10.86 -5.61 9.87
N LEU A 599 -11.77 -6.52 9.52
CA LEU A 599 -12.42 -6.54 8.21
C LEU A 599 -13.46 -5.41 8.05
N GLY A 600 -14.08 -4.96 9.14
CA GLY A 600 -15.02 -3.81 9.14
C GLY A 600 -14.36 -2.46 8.83
N ASP A 601 -13.04 -2.34 9.05
CA ASP A 601 -12.24 -1.17 8.68
C ASP A 601 -11.75 -1.21 7.20
N THR A 602 -12.29 -2.12 6.37
CA THR A 602 -11.87 -2.33 4.97
C THR A 602 -13.06 -2.53 4.03
N GLU A 603 -12.88 -2.19 2.74
CA GLU A 603 -13.85 -2.50 1.67
C GLU A 603 -13.72 -3.97 1.24
N PRO A 604 -14.77 -4.81 1.35
CA PRO A 604 -14.66 -6.25 1.14
C PRO A 604 -15.04 -6.72 -0.28
N HIS A 605 -14.20 -7.58 -0.85
CA HIS A 605 -14.38 -8.22 -2.16
C HIS A 605 -14.53 -9.74 -1.97
N PHE A 606 -15.63 -10.32 -2.43
CA PHE A 606 -15.97 -11.71 -2.13
C PHE A 606 -15.67 -12.66 -3.29
N VAL A 607 -15.01 -13.78 -2.99
CA VAL A 607 -14.83 -14.90 -3.92
C VAL A 607 -15.45 -16.16 -3.31
N ARG A 608 -16.35 -16.80 -4.06
CA ARG A 608 -17.04 -18.05 -3.70
C ARG A 608 -16.47 -19.21 -4.53
N CYS A 609 -15.67 -20.03 -3.88
CA CYS A 609 -15.06 -21.23 -4.46
C CYS A 609 -16.02 -22.42 -4.36
N ILE A 610 -16.23 -23.13 -5.47
CA ILE A 610 -17.17 -24.24 -5.62
C ILE A 610 -16.41 -25.51 -6.01
N LYS A 611 -16.65 -26.63 -5.29
CA LYS A 611 -16.15 -27.96 -5.62
C LYS A 611 -17.14 -28.63 -6.60
N PRO A 612 -16.79 -28.88 -7.88
CA PRO A 612 -17.75 -29.41 -8.85
C PRO A 612 -18.09 -30.89 -8.69
N ASN A 613 -17.24 -31.69 -8.06
CA ASN A 613 -17.49 -33.12 -7.83
C ASN A 613 -16.82 -33.62 -6.54
N THR A 614 -17.44 -34.60 -5.89
CA THR A 614 -16.92 -35.23 -4.66
C THR A 614 -15.57 -35.89 -4.87
N LEU A 615 -15.40 -36.57 -6.01
CA LEU A 615 -14.25 -37.42 -6.38
C LEU A 615 -12.93 -36.68 -6.68
N GLN A 616 -12.92 -35.34 -6.66
CA GLN A 616 -11.77 -34.48 -6.97
C GLN A 616 -11.15 -34.72 -8.36
N ARG A 617 -11.96 -35.11 -9.36
CA ARG A 617 -11.51 -35.37 -10.74
C ARG A 617 -11.72 -34.15 -11.63
N PRO A 618 -10.86 -33.90 -12.63
CA PRO A 618 -11.14 -32.91 -13.66
C PRO A 618 -12.32 -33.35 -14.53
N ASP A 619 -12.95 -32.37 -15.19
CA ASP A 619 -13.97 -32.57 -16.24
C ASP A 619 -15.23 -33.34 -15.78
N LEU A 620 -15.49 -33.36 -14.47
CA LEU A 620 -16.67 -33.95 -13.85
C LEU A 620 -17.44 -32.89 -13.04
N PHE A 621 -18.75 -32.81 -13.27
CA PHE A 621 -19.65 -31.84 -12.64
C PHE A 621 -20.88 -32.58 -12.07
N GLU A 622 -21.01 -32.58 -10.75
CA GLU A 622 -22.10 -33.20 -9.99
C GLU A 622 -23.15 -32.14 -9.66
N GLU A 623 -24.23 -32.10 -10.45
CA GLU A 623 -25.27 -31.06 -10.39
C GLU A 623 -25.86 -30.84 -8.99
N ASP A 624 -26.20 -31.91 -8.26
CA ASP A 624 -26.74 -31.81 -6.90
C ASP A 624 -25.75 -31.20 -5.90
N LEU A 625 -24.45 -31.56 -6.00
CA LEU A 625 -23.39 -31.05 -5.12
C LEU A 625 -23.13 -29.56 -5.37
N VAL A 626 -23.12 -29.14 -6.64
CA VAL A 626 -22.97 -27.73 -6.99
C VAL A 626 -24.21 -26.94 -6.58
N LEU A 627 -25.42 -27.47 -6.80
CA LEU A 627 -26.66 -26.83 -6.39
C LEU A 627 -26.75 -26.64 -4.86
N GLN A 628 -26.28 -27.62 -4.07
CA GLN A 628 -26.18 -27.46 -2.61
C GLN A 628 -25.22 -26.33 -2.22
N GLN A 629 -24.06 -26.21 -2.87
CA GLN A 629 -23.10 -25.13 -2.62
C GLN A 629 -23.60 -23.76 -3.08
N LEU A 630 -24.35 -23.68 -4.18
CA LEU A 630 -24.95 -22.41 -4.64
C LEU A 630 -26.01 -21.89 -3.65
N ARG A 631 -26.80 -22.80 -3.06
CA ARG A 631 -27.74 -22.49 -1.98
C ARG A 631 -27.03 -22.07 -0.70
N SER A 632 -25.97 -22.77 -0.28
CA SER A 632 -25.23 -22.41 0.93
C SER A 632 -24.50 -21.07 0.80
N CYS A 633 -23.86 -20.79 -0.35
CA CYS A 633 -23.19 -19.51 -0.60
C CYS A 633 -24.16 -18.33 -0.85
N GLY A 634 -25.49 -18.55 -0.89
CA GLY A 634 -26.49 -17.51 -1.11
C GLY A 634 -26.46 -16.88 -2.50
N VAL A 635 -26.01 -17.63 -3.52
CA VAL A 635 -25.70 -17.08 -4.85
C VAL A 635 -26.94 -16.51 -5.55
N LEU A 636 -28.10 -17.13 -5.38
CA LEU A 636 -29.33 -16.61 -6.00
C LEU A 636 -29.77 -15.29 -5.37
N GLU A 637 -29.62 -15.15 -4.06
CA GLU A 637 -29.95 -13.95 -3.29
C GLU A 637 -28.99 -12.79 -3.67
N ILE A 638 -27.70 -13.09 -3.84
CA ILE A 638 -26.68 -12.16 -4.36
C ILE A 638 -27.07 -11.65 -5.76
N VAL A 639 -27.44 -12.55 -6.68
CA VAL A 639 -27.81 -12.13 -8.05
C VAL A 639 -29.16 -11.40 -8.09
N ARG A 640 -30.12 -11.75 -7.21
CA ARG A 640 -31.39 -11.00 -7.07
C ARG A 640 -31.15 -9.57 -6.61
N ILE A 641 -30.33 -9.38 -5.58
CA ILE A 641 -30.01 -8.04 -5.03
C ILE A 641 -29.16 -7.25 -6.04
N SER A 642 -28.15 -7.87 -6.64
CA SER A 642 -27.32 -7.24 -7.69
C SER A 642 -28.12 -6.82 -8.94
N ARG A 643 -29.22 -7.51 -9.27
CA ARG A 643 -30.16 -7.11 -10.34
C ARG A 643 -31.10 -5.99 -9.93
N ALA A 644 -31.59 -6.01 -8.68
CA ALA A 644 -32.52 -4.99 -8.18
C ALA A 644 -31.83 -3.64 -7.95
N GLY A 645 -30.64 -3.67 -7.33
CA GLY A 645 -29.89 -2.52 -6.87
C GLY A 645 -29.10 -1.77 -7.95
N TYR A 646 -28.22 -0.90 -7.45
CA TYR A 646 -27.43 0.08 -8.16
C TYR A 646 -25.96 -0.06 -7.72
N PRO A 647 -25.13 -0.82 -8.47
CA PRO A 647 -23.76 -1.14 -8.07
C PRO A 647 -22.79 0.04 -8.19
N THR A 648 -23.13 1.07 -8.97
CA THR A 648 -22.30 2.27 -9.12
C THR A 648 -22.90 3.42 -8.30
N ARG A 649 -22.15 3.89 -7.29
CA ARG A 649 -22.61 4.86 -6.28
C ARG A 649 -21.58 5.98 -6.17
N LEU A 650 -21.99 7.23 -6.38
CA LEU A 650 -21.09 8.39 -6.32
C LEU A 650 -21.80 9.56 -5.63
N SER A 651 -21.10 10.30 -4.76
CA SER A 651 -21.68 11.55 -4.22
C SER A 651 -21.91 12.56 -5.35
N HIS A 652 -22.94 13.40 -5.26
CA HIS A 652 -23.24 14.39 -6.31
C HIS A 652 -22.02 15.27 -6.61
N LYS A 653 -21.27 15.65 -5.56
CA LYS A 653 -20.01 16.40 -5.66
C LYS A 653 -18.93 15.64 -6.43
N ASN A 654 -18.73 14.35 -6.17
CA ASN A 654 -17.71 13.56 -6.86
C ASN A 654 -18.09 13.31 -8.33
N PHE A 655 -19.36 13.02 -8.61
CA PHE A 655 -19.87 12.85 -9.98
C PHE A 655 -19.75 14.16 -10.78
N ALA A 656 -20.23 15.27 -10.24
CA ALA A 656 -20.13 16.60 -10.87
C ALA A 656 -18.67 17.04 -11.09
N ASN A 657 -17.75 16.75 -10.16
CA ASN A 657 -16.32 17.05 -10.34
C ASN A 657 -15.66 16.14 -11.40
N ARG A 658 -16.02 14.86 -11.45
CA ARG A 658 -15.40 13.86 -12.34
C ARG A 658 -15.85 13.98 -13.80
N TYR A 659 -17.12 14.32 -14.03
CA TYR A 659 -17.73 14.36 -15.36
C TYR A 659 -18.23 15.74 -15.80
N GLY A 660 -18.31 16.74 -14.91
CA GLY A 660 -18.87 18.05 -15.23
C GLY A 660 -18.14 18.80 -16.35
N PHE A 661 -16.85 18.51 -16.61
CA PHE A 661 -16.12 19.09 -17.74
C PHE A 661 -16.56 18.55 -19.12
N LEU A 662 -17.41 17.52 -19.16
CA LEU A 662 -18.06 17.03 -20.38
C LEU A 662 -19.29 17.88 -20.75
N LEU A 663 -19.77 18.76 -19.86
CA LEU A 663 -20.87 19.67 -20.14
C LEU A 663 -20.39 20.88 -20.98
N PRO A 664 -21.21 21.38 -21.93
CA PRO A 664 -21.00 22.68 -22.58
C PRO A 664 -20.83 23.82 -21.56
N THR A 665 -19.98 24.79 -21.91
CA THR A 665 -19.56 25.86 -21.00
C THR A 665 -20.72 26.71 -20.45
N THR A 666 -21.83 26.80 -21.18
CA THR A 666 -23.08 27.46 -20.74
C THR A 666 -23.70 26.81 -19.50
N SER A 667 -23.56 25.50 -19.32
CA SER A 667 -24.15 24.74 -18.22
C SER A 667 -23.32 24.77 -16.94
N LEU A 668 -22.10 25.30 -16.98
CA LEU A 668 -21.18 25.36 -15.83
C LEU A 668 -21.49 26.51 -14.86
N LEU A 669 -22.36 27.44 -15.24
CA LEU A 669 -22.67 28.67 -14.48
C LEU A 669 -23.52 28.44 -13.23
N GLN A 670 -24.21 27.31 -13.12
CA GLN A 670 -24.89 26.92 -11.87
C GLN A 670 -23.89 26.21 -10.95
N ASN A 671 -23.67 26.74 -9.75
CA ASN A 671 -22.64 26.20 -8.85
C ASN A 671 -23.03 24.86 -8.18
N ASP A 672 -24.32 24.56 -8.08
CA ASP A 672 -24.83 23.35 -7.42
C ASP A 672 -24.35 22.05 -8.10
N SER A 673 -24.04 21.05 -7.27
CA SER A 673 -23.57 19.73 -7.70
C SER A 673 -24.71 18.83 -8.18
N LEU A 674 -25.90 18.96 -7.59
CA LEU A 674 -27.05 18.10 -7.93
C LEU A 674 -27.57 18.44 -9.34
N ASN A 675 -27.76 19.73 -9.62
CA ASN A 675 -28.10 20.22 -10.97
C ASN A 675 -27.07 19.80 -12.04
N LYS A 676 -25.76 19.79 -11.71
CA LYS A 676 -24.72 19.27 -12.62
C LYS A 676 -24.87 17.77 -12.89
N CYS A 677 -25.23 16.96 -11.88
CA CYS A 677 -25.48 15.53 -12.08
C CYS A 677 -26.65 15.29 -13.05
N VAL A 678 -27.76 16.02 -12.87
CA VAL A 678 -28.94 15.92 -13.76
C VAL A 678 -28.61 16.37 -15.18
N ALA A 679 -27.83 17.44 -15.35
CA ALA A 679 -27.39 17.89 -16.67
C ALA A 679 -26.52 16.84 -17.40
N ILE A 680 -25.63 16.14 -16.67
CA ILE A 680 -24.82 15.04 -17.24
C ILE A 680 -25.71 13.86 -17.64
N LEU A 681 -26.62 13.41 -16.77
CA LEU A 681 -27.57 12.32 -17.06
C LEU A 681 -28.37 12.60 -18.35
N HIS A 682 -28.90 13.81 -18.48
CA HIS A 682 -29.67 14.23 -19.66
C HIS A 682 -28.81 14.31 -20.92
N GLN A 683 -27.60 14.89 -20.85
CA GLN A 683 -26.72 15.03 -22.03
C GLN A 683 -26.29 13.68 -22.59
N PHE A 684 -26.11 12.67 -21.74
CA PHE A 684 -25.73 11.32 -22.14
C PHE A 684 -26.94 10.37 -22.33
N ASN A 685 -28.17 10.89 -22.28
CA ASN A 685 -29.43 10.16 -22.48
C ASN A 685 -29.58 8.89 -21.61
N ILE A 686 -29.13 8.93 -20.36
CA ILE A 686 -29.25 7.81 -19.42
C ILE A 686 -30.73 7.67 -19.01
N PRO A 687 -31.41 6.51 -19.24
CA PRO A 687 -32.83 6.36 -18.95
C PRO A 687 -33.17 6.51 -17.46
N PRO A 688 -34.36 7.04 -17.08
CA PRO A 688 -34.79 7.13 -15.68
C PRO A 688 -34.82 5.79 -14.92
N GLU A 689 -35.04 4.67 -15.62
CA GLU A 689 -35.01 3.32 -15.02
C GLU A 689 -33.59 2.84 -14.65
N MET A 690 -32.57 3.49 -15.23
CA MET A 690 -31.15 3.14 -15.11
C MET A 690 -30.40 3.95 -14.05
N TYR A 691 -31.03 4.96 -13.44
CA TYR A 691 -30.46 5.75 -12.35
C TYR A 691 -31.47 6.04 -11.24
N GLN A 692 -30.97 6.32 -10.04
CA GLN A 692 -31.74 6.91 -8.95
C GLN A 692 -30.95 8.06 -8.32
N MET A 693 -31.68 9.07 -7.84
CA MET A 693 -31.10 10.24 -7.16
C MET A 693 -31.44 10.16 -5.67
N GLY A 694 -30.44 9.80 -4.86
CA GLY A 694 -30.53 9.90 -3.41
C GLY A 694 -30.23 11.30 -2.90
N PHE A 695 -30.44 11.53 -1.60
CA PHE A 695 -30.22 12.83 -0.95
C PHE A 695 -28.80 13.39 -1.10
N THR A 696 -27.76 12.54 -1.15
CA THR A 696 -26.35 12.98 -1.28
C THR A 696 -25.59 12.29 -2.42
N LYS A 697 -26.12 11.17 -2.92
CA LYS A 697 -25.49 10.33 -3.95
C LYS A 697 -26.37 10.15 -5.19
N ILE A 698 -25.71 9.89 -6.31
CA ILE A 698 -26.30 9.36 -7.53
C ILE A 698 -25.99 7.86 -7.60
N PHE A 699 -27.01 7.09 -7.94
CA PHE A 699 -27.00 5.64 -8.03
C PHE A 699 -27.26 5.23 -9.48
N LEU A 700 -26.41 4.36 -10.04
CA LEU A 700 -26.45 3.93 -11.43
C LEU A 700 -26.49 2.41 -11.52
N ARG A 701 -27.29 1.89 -12.46
CA ARG A 701 -27.25 0.48 -12.88
C ARG A 701 -25.95 0.19 -13.63
N ALA A 702 -25.60 -1.10 -13.72
CA ALA A 702 -24.40 -1.54 -14.42
C ALA A 702 -24.34 -1.05 -15.89
N GLY A 703 -23.12 -0.86 -16.40
CA GLY A 703 -22.85 -0.43 -17.79
C GLY A 703 -23.05 1.06 -18.08
N GLN A 704 -23.85 1.80 -17.29
CA GLN A 704 -24.13 3.22 -17.58
C GLN A 704 -22.87 4.10 -17.50
N ILE A 705 -22.01 3.86 -16.49
CA ILE A 705 -20.81 4.65 -16.23
C ILE A 705 -19.71 4.50 -17.29
N GLY A 706 -19.63 3.34 -17.96
CA GLY A 706 -18.66 3.11 -19.03
C GLY A 706 -18.80 4.12 -20.17
N SER A 707 -20.02 4.48 -20.56
CA SER A 707 -20.29 5.50 -21.59
C SER A 707 -19.76 6.90 -21.22
N LEU A 708 -19.79 7.23 -19.92
CA LEU A 708 -19.28 8.49 -19.37
C LEU A 708 -17.75 8.45 -19.28
N GLU A 709 -17.16 7.35 -18.80
CA GLU A 709 -15.70 7.16 -18.73
C GLU A 709 -15.05 7.11 -20.11
N ASP A 710 -15.61 6.41 -21.10
CA ASP A 710 -15.11 6.43 -22.48
C ASP A 710 -15.11 7.85 -23.07
N SER A 711 -16.15 8.62 -22.77
CA SER A 711 -16.27 10.02 -23.22
C SER A 711 -15.29 10.93 -22.46
N ARG A 712 -15.05 10.65 -21.17
CA ARG A 712 -14.00 11.28 -20.36
C ARG A 712 -12.62 10.97 -20.90
N LEU A 713 -12.29 9.71 -21.19
CA LEU A 713 -11.02 9.24 -21.72
C LEU A 713 -10.74 9.80 -23.13
N ARG A 714 -11.72 9.75 -24.04
CA ARG A 714 -11.61 10.38 -25.37
C ARG A 714 -11.39 11.89 -25.27
N THR A 715 -12.02 12.58 -24.33
CA THR A 715 -11.76 14.01 -24.08
C THR A 715 -10.36 14.23 -23.48
N LEU A 716 -9.92 13.37 -22.55
CA LEU A 716 -8.57 13.40 -21.97
C LEU A 716 -7.46 13.07 -23.00
N GLN A 717 -7.77 12.39 -24.11
CA GLN A 717 -6.82 12.26 -25.24
C GLN A 717 -6.47 13.63 -25.87
N ALA A 718 -7.23 14.70 -25.64
CA ALA A 718 -6.81 16.06 -25.98
C ALA A 718 -5.53 16.50 -25.23
N ILE A 719 -5.21 15.91 -24.08
CA ILE A 719 -3.93 16.10 -23.39
C ILE A 719 -2.77 15.59 -24.26
N ILE A 720 -2.97 14.58 -25.13
CA ILE A 720 -1.97 14.13 -26.10
C ILE A 720 -1.68 15.26 -27.12
N HIS A 721 -2.68 16.07 -27.48
CA HIS A 721 -2.46 17.26 -28.31
C HIS A 721 -1.61 18.31 -27.58
N PHE A 722 -1.90 18.59 -26.30
CA PHE A 722 -1.06 19.48 -25.48
C PHE A 722 0.38 18.95 -25.34
N GLN A 723 0.56 17.66 -25.07
CA GLN A 723 1.86 17.00 -25.02
C GLN A 723 2.60 17.08 -26.37
N LYS A 724 1.90 16.91 -27.51
CA LYS A 724 2.45 17.08 -28.87
C LYS A 724 2.94 18.52 -29.08
N LEU A 725 2.16 19.52 -28.69
CA LEU A 725 2.55 20.93 -28.77
C LEU A 725 3.77 21.24 -27.89
N TYR A 726 3.79 20.74 -26.65
CA TYR A 726 4.89 20.94 -25.70
C TYR A 726 6.19 20.22 -26.13
N ARG A 727 6.11 18.95 -26.57
CA ARG A 727 7.24 18.21 -27.14
C ARG A 727 7.80 18.95 -28.36
N GLY A 728 6.91 19.42 -29.25
CA GLY A 728 7.28 20.25 -30.40
C GLY A 728 7.91 21.59 -30.00
N PHE A 729 7.43 22.26 -28.94
CA PHE A 729 8.03 23.48 -28.39
C PHE A 729 9.45 23.21 -27.86
N LYS A 730 9.64 22.16 -27.04
CA LYS A 730 10.95 21.78 -26.48
C LYS A 730 11.98 21.52 -27.59
N VAL A 731 11.60 20.78 -28.65
CA VAL A 731 12.45 20.52 -29.82
C VAL A 731 12.73 21.80 -30.62
N ARG A 732 11.72 22.65 -30.87
CA ARG A 732 11.92 23.94 -31.57
C ARG A 732 12.86 24.89 -30.80
N CYS A 733 12.77 24.94 -29.47
CA CYS A 733 13.65 25.75 -28.63
C CYS A 733 15.09 25.21 -28.62
N TYR A 734 15.27 23.88 -28.53
CA TYR A 734 16.57 23.24 -28.68
C TYR A 734 17.19 23.53 -30.06
N MET A 735 16.43 23.38 -31.14
CA MET A 735 16.90 23.62 -32.51
C MET A 735 17.21 25.10 -32.78
N LYS A 736 16.47 26.05 -32.18
CA LYS A 736 16.82 27.48 -32.19
C LYS A 736 18.16 27.74 -31.48
N LYS A 737 18.41 27.11 -30.33
CA LYS A 737 19.70 27.20 -29.61
C LYS A 737 20.84 26.61 -30.44
N LEU A 738 20.65 25.42 -31.01
CA LEU A 738 21.62 24.76 -31.87
C LEU A 738 22.00 25.62 -33.08
N LYS A 739 21.00 26.09 -33.86
CA LYS A 739 21.23 26.98 -35.01
C LYS A 739 21.99 28.26 -34.63
N ARG A 740 21.68 28.89 -33.49
CA ARG A 740 22.41 30.09 -33.00
C ARG A 740 23.89 29.78 -32.75
N VAL A 741 24.20 28.64 -32.13
CA VAL A 741 25.60 28.20 -31.89
C VAL A 741 26.31 27.88 -33.21
N THR A 742 25.66 27.16 -34.14
CA THR A 742 26.25 26.85 -35.45
C THR A 742 26.55 28.10 -36.28
N LEU A 743 25.63 29.08 -36.31
CA LEU A 743 25.83 30.35 -37.03
C LEU A 743 26.97 31.18 -36.42
N TYR A 744 27.09 31.18 -35.09
CA TYR A 744 28.20 31.85 -34.38
C TYR A 744 29.55 31.17 -34.67
N LEU A 745 29.62 29.83 -34.67
CA LEU A 745 30.83 29.11 -35.04
C LEU A 745 31.22 29.36 -36.51
N GLN A 746 30.24 29.41 -37.41
CA GLN A 746 30.46 29.75 -38.82
C GLN A 746 30.97 31.18 -39.02
N SER A 747 30.50 32.18 -38.24
CA SER A 747 31.03 33.54 -38.34
C SER A 747 32.46 33.66 -37.81
N LEU A 748 32.80 32.93 -36.73
CA LEU A 748 34.18 32.83 -36.24
C LEU A 748 35.12 32.22 -37.29
N ILE A 749 34.72 31.12 -37.95
CA ILE A 749 35.50 30.46 -39.00
C ILE A 749 35.70 31.37 -40.21
N ARG A 750 34.63 32.00 -40.73
CA ARG A 750 34.70 32.96 -41.84
C ARG A 750 35.62 34.15 -41.49
N GLY A 751 35.50 34.67 -40.27
CA GLY A 751 36.36 35.74 -39.76
C GLY A 751 37.84 35.32 -39.64
N LYS A 752 38.13 34.07 -39.25
CA LYS A 752 39.50 33.53 -39.25
C LYS A 752 40.07 33.46 -40.67
N GLN A 753 39.35 32.85 -41.61
CA GLN A 753 39.76 32.75 -43.01
C GLN A 753 40.00 34.13 -43.67
N ALA A 754 39.16 35.12 -43.38
CA ALA A 754 39.34 36.48 -43.87
C ALA A 754 40.61 37.13 -43.32
N ARG A 755 40.88 36.99 -42.01
CA ARG A 755 42.11 37.49 -41.38
C ARG A 755 43.37 36.79 -41.91
N GLU A 756 43.32 35.49 -42.16
CA GLU A 756 44.44 34.73 -42.73
C GLU A 756 44.75 35.18 -44.17
N LYS A 757 43.73 35.30 -45.03
CA LYS A 757 43.89 35.86 -46.38
C LYS A 757 44.45 37.29 -46.35
N TYR A 758 43.93 38.16 -45.49
CA TYR A 758 44.44 39.52 -45.35
C TYR A 758 45.90 39.55 -44.88
N GLN A 759 46.29 38.69 -43.91
CA GLN A 759 47.69 38.61 -43.48
C GLN A 759 48.64 38.14 -44.61
N ILE A 760 48.21 37.24 -45.49
CA ILE A 760 49.01 36.83 -46.66
C ILE A 760 49.18 38.02 -47.61
N ILE A 761 48.08 38.67 -48.01
CA ILE A 761 48.09 39.82 -48.93
C ILE A 761 48.92 40.98 -48.34
N PHE A 762 48.75 41.30 -47.06
CA PHE A 762 49.52 42.36 -46.39
C PHE A 762 51.03 42.06 -46.36
N ARG A 763 51.43 40.80 -46.13
CA ARG A 763 52.84 40.38 -46.22
C ARG A 763 53.38 40.49 -47.66
N GLN A 764 52.59 40.10 -48.66
CA GLN A 764 52.95 40.19 -50.08
C GLN A 764 53.14 41.65 -50.53
N ILE A 765 52.14 42.51 -50.30
CA ILE A 765 52.19 43.95 -50.63
C ILE A 765 53.40 44.62 -49.96
N LYS A 766 53.63 44.35 -48.68
CA LYS A 766 54.76 44.87 -47.90
C LYS A 766 56.12 44.46 -48.49
N SER A 767 56.27 43.18 -48.84
CA SER A 767 57.49 42.66 -49.47
C SER A 767 57.69 43.28 -50.86
N ALA A 768 56.64 43.40 -51.65
CA ALA A 768 56.67 44.04 -52.96
C ALA A 768 57.07 45.52 -52.88
N ILE A 769 56.50 46.30 -51.94
CA ILE A 769 56.87 47.71 -51.71
C ILE A 769 58.34 47.84 -51.30
N LEU A 770 58.85 46.97 -50.42
CA LEU A 770 60.26 46.96 -50.03
C LEU A 770 61.18 46.68 -51.24
N ILE A 771 60.89 45.63 -52.01
CA ILE A 771 61.66 45.28 -53.23
C ILE A 771 61.63 46.42 -54.25
N GLN A 772 60.44 46.96 -54.55
CA GLN A 772 60.26 48.07 -55.49
C GLN A 772 61.02 49.34 -55.04
N ARG A 773 60.99 49.67 -53.74
CA ARG A 773 61.73 50.80 -53.17
C ARG A 773 63.23 50.67 -53.37
N PHE A 774 63.80 49.48 -53.10
CA PHE A 774 65.23 49.26 -53.27
C PHE A 774 65.66 49.21 -54.74
N THR A 775 64.87 48.57 -55.61
CA THR A 775 65.17 48.53 -57.06
C THR A 775 65.10 49.90 -57.72
N ARG A 776 64.04 50.69 -57.47
CA ARG A 776 63.93 52.07 -57.99
C ARG A 776 65.07 52.96 -57.51
N SER A 777 65.41 52.89 -56.22
CA SER A 777 66.55 53.62 -55.64
C SER A 777 67.89 53.24 -56.30
N LYS A 778 68.11 51.95 -56.58
CA LYS A 778 69.31 51.46 -57.28
C LYS A 778 69.35 51.95 -58.73
N ALA A 779 68.24 51.86 -59.46
CA ALA A 779 68.14 52.24 -60.87
C ALA A 779 68.34 53.74 -61.09
N GLU A 780 67.71 54.60 -60.28
CA GLU A 780 67.94 56.05 -60.32
C GLU A 780 69.37 56.41 -59.96
N ARG A 781 69.94 55.78 -58.92
CA ARG A 781 71.33 56.00 -58.53
C ARG A 781 72.31 55.61 -59.64
N GLN A 782 72.05 54.53 -60.38
CA GLN A 782 72.87 54.16 -61.55
C GLN A 782 72.68 55.16 -62.70
N SER A 783 71.44 55.54 -63.01
CA SER A 783 71.12 56.50 -64.08
C SER A 783 71.76 57.87 -63.85
N PHE A 784 71.68 58.39 -62.62
CA PHE A 784 72.36 59.62 -62.21
C PHE A 784 73.89 59.52 -62.30
N LEU A 785 74.49 58.37 -61.93
CA LEU A 785 75.94 58.16 -62.06
C LEU A 785 76.40 58.13 -63.52
N ILE A 786 75.61 57.52 -64.42
CA ILE A 786 75.85 57.52 -65.88
C ILE A 786 75.69 58.93 -66.45
N LEU A 787 74.60 59.63 -66.12
CA LEU A 787 74.35 61.00 -66.57
C LEU A 787 75.47 61.94 -66.11
N ARG A 788 75.94 61.81 -64.86
CA ARG A 788 77.08 62.56 -64.33
C ARG A 788 78.38 62.25 -65.09
N HIS A 789 78.62 60.99 -65.45
CA HIS A 789 79.78 60.60 -66.27
C HIS A 789 79.70 61.21 -67.67
N ASN A 790 78.54 61.11 -68.33
CA ASN A 790 78.31 61.67 -69.67
C ASN A 790 78.38 63.20 -69.67
N ALA A 791 77.89 63.87 -68.63
CA ALA A 791 78.04 65.33 -68.47
C ALA A 791 79.52 65.73 -68.33
N ILE A 792 80.34 64.96 -67.61
CA ILE A 792 81.79 65.19 -67.52
C ILE A 792 82.48 64.97 -68.89
N LEU A 793 82.07 63.94 -69.65
CA LEU A 793 82.57 63.71 -71.02
C LEU A 793 82.16 64.85 -71.97
N ILE A 794 80.92 65.32 -71.93
CA ILE A 794 80.43 66.44 -72.75
C ILE A 794 81.12 67.74 -72.35
N GLN A 795 81.34 68.01 -71.05
CA GLN A 795 82.14 69.17 -70.62
C GLN A 795 83.58 69.10 -71.14
N ARG A 796 84.20 67.90 -71.15
CA ARG A 796 85.53 67.67 -71.74
C ARG A 796 85.52 67.94 -73.24
N ALA A 797 84.53 67.44 -73.97
CA ALA A 797 84.38 67.63 -75.42
C ALA A 797 84.05 69.08 -75.81
N ALA A 798 83.17 69.75 -75.07
CA ALA A 798 82.77 71.15 -75.31
C ALA A 798 83.92 72.11 -75.05
N ARG A 799 84.76 71.87 -74.03
CA ARG A 799 86.02 72.60 -73.82
C ARG A 799 86.96 72.45 -75.01
N ILE A 800 87.08 71.25 -75.59
CA ILE A 800 87.87 70.98 -76.81
C ILE A 800 87.25 71.64 -78.05
N TRP A 801 85.91 71.67 -78.18
CA TRP A 801 85.23 72.27 -79.32
C TRP A 801 85.22 73.80 -79.30
N LEU A 802 85.10 74.45 -78.13
CA LEU A 802 85.22 75.92 -78.02
C LEU A 802 86.58 76.41 -78.53
N ILE A 803 87.66 75.70 -78.17
CA ILE A 803 89.02 75.94 -78.69
C ILE A 803 89.07 75.85 -80.23
N ARG A 804 88.28 74.95 -80.84
CA ARG A 804 88.17 74.81 -82.31
C ARG A 804 87.26 75.87 -82.95
N ARG A 805 86.13 76.23 -82.33
CA ARG A 805 85.22 77.26 -82.86
C ARG A 805 85.84 78.66 -82.87
N HIS A 806 86.68 78.99 -81.88
CA HIS A 806 87.47 80.23 -81.93
C HIS A 806 88.39 80.31 -83.16
N LYS A 807 88.79 79.17 -83.74
CA LYS A 807 89.58 79.12 -84.97
C LYS A 807 88.71 79.37 -86.22
N ASN A 808 87.62 78.62 -86.36
CA ASN A 808 86.77 78.64 -87.56
C ASN A 808 85.76 79.80 -87.64
N ALA A 809 85.61 80.60 -86.58
CA ALA A 809 84.79 81.82 -86.62
C ALA A 809 85.46 82.94 -87.46
N SER A 810 86.77 82.88 -87.67
CA SER A 810 87.54 83.90 -88.40
C SER A 810 87.50 83.76 -89.92
N GLU A 811 86.77 82.77 -90.46
CA GLU A 811 86.89 82.31 -91.87
C GLU A 811 85.59 82.45 -92.68
N ARG A 812 84.55 83.14 -92.17
CA ARG A 812 83.21 83.18 -92.80
C ARG A 812 82.61 84.56 -93.05
N ASP A 813 83.20 85.63 -92.52
CA ASP A 813 82.78 86.99 -92.87
C ASP A 813 83.43 87.41 -94.20
N SER A 814 82.60 87.49 -95.23
CA SER A 814 82.81 88.17 -96.52
C SER A 814 83.62 87.47 -97.64
N SER A 815 82.98 87.44 -98.82
CA SER A 815 83.56 87.54 -100.19
C SER A 815 84.29 86.34 -100.86
N SER A 816 83.89 86.11 -102.13
CA SER A 816 84.58 85.35 -103.21
C SER A 816 84.68 83.80 -103.10
N GLY A 817 84.64 83.06 -104.23
CA GLY A 817 85.05 81.63 -104.25
C GLY A 817 84.24 80.57 -105.05
N VAL A 818 83.96 80.83 -106.33
CA VAL A 818 83.67 79.88 -107.45
C VAL A 818 83.93 78.34 -107.27
N LYS A 819 82.97 77.49 -107.71
CA LYS A 819 83.03 76.04 -108.15
C LYS A 819 83.15 74.84 -107.16
N SER A 820 82.08 74.02 -107.10
CA SER A 820 81.93 72.56 -107.47
C SER A 820 83.13 71.57 -107.53
N PRO A 821 82.95 70.20 -107.46
CA PRO A 821 81.81 69.34 -107.03
C PRO A 821 82.26 68.09 -106.16
N SER A 822 81.59 66.92 -106.27
CA SER A 822 82.00 65.54 -105.84
C SER A 822 81.88 65.17 -104.32
N GLU A 823 81.62 63.92 -103.85
CA GLU A 823 81.17 62.65 -104.50
C GLU A 823 80.65 61.58 -103.47
N GLN A 824 79.93 60.56 -103.99
CA GLN A 824 79.83 59.12 -103.59
C GLN A 824 79.49 58.61 -102.14
N LYS A 825 78.36 57.85 -102.08
CA LYS A 825 78.13 56.47 -101.51
C LYS A 825 78.28 56.19 -99.96
N GLU A 826 77.94 55.04 -99.34
CA GLU A 826 77.51 53.65 -99.72
C GLU A 826 76.34 53.07 -98.83
N HIS A 827 75.69 52.00 -99.33
CA HIS A 827 74.94 50.90 -98.66
C HIS A 827 75.62 49.57 -99.11
N PRO A 828 75.41 48.35 -98.54
CA PRO A 828 74.24 47.78 -97.84
C PRO A 828 74.62 47.23 -96.42
N ASP A 829 74.02 46.26 -95.69
CA ASP A 829 73.53 44.87 -95.93
C ASP A 829 72.53 44.44 -94.81
N LEU A 830 71.46 43.65 -95.04
CA LEU A 830 71.32 42.16 -94.96
C LEU A 830 71.63 41.56 -93.55
N MET A 831 70.90 40.59 -92.96
CA MET A 831 69.79 39.69 -93.39
C MET A 831 68.85 39.29 -92.21
N ASP A 832 67.86 38.45 -92.53
CA ASP A 832 67.11 37.45 -91.73
C ASP A 832 67.99 36.59 -90.75
N GLU A 833 67.52 35.64 -89.90
CA GLU A 833 66.25 34.87 -89.85
C GLU A 833 65.96 34.22 -88.45
N HIS A 834 64.76 33.60 -88.32
CA HIS A 834 64.31 32.45 -87.50
C HIS A 834 64.91 32.03 -86.10
N SER A 835 64.01 32.04 -85.11
CA SER A 835 63.62 31.02 -84.08
C SER A 835 64.56 29.97 -83.41
N GLU A 836 64.18 29.69 -82.14
CA GLU A 836 64.27 28.43 -81.36
C GLU A 836 65.49 28.14 -80.42
N ASP A 837 65.12 27.37 -79.38
CA ASP A 837 65.76 26.96 -78.11
C ASP A 837 67.11 26.16 -78.30
N GLU A 838 67.94 25.83 -77.29
CA GLU A 838 67.66 25.33 -75.93
C GLU A 838 68.90 25.39 -74.96
N ASP A 839 68.65 25.30 -73.65
CA ASP A 839 69.49 24.88 -72.48
C ASP A 839 70.99 25.22 -72.24
N SER A 840 71.29 25.82 -71.06
CA SER A 840 72.13 25.20 -69.99
C SER A 840 72.19 26.01 -68.64
N GLU A 841 71.80 25.38 -67.51
CA GLU A 841 72.28 25.56 -66.09
C GLU A 841 72.26 26.96 -65.36
N ALA A 842 72.15 27.14 -64.01
CA ALA A 842 71.69 26.31 -62.87
C ALA A 842 71.50 27.09 -61.50
N VAL A 843 70.36 26.85 -60.80
CA VAL A 843 70.18 26.53 -59.33
C VAL A 843 70.41 27.55 -58.13
N SER A 844 69.28 27.99 -57.49
CA SER A 844 69.01 28.21 -56.01
C SER A 844 69.56 29.46 -55.22
N MET A 845 69.15 29.90 -53.98
CA MET A 845 68.20 29.47 -52.90
C MET A 845 67.70 30.63 -51.92
N VAL A 846 66.36 30.82 -51.73
CA VAL A 846 65.48 31.14 -50.53
C VAL A 846 65.76 32.29 -49.44
N PRO A 847 65.03 32.55 -48.28
CA PRO A 847 64.45 33.90 -47.94
C PRO A 847 64.55 34.47 -46.45
N GLU A 848 63.93 35.65 -46.09
CA GLU A 848 63.32 35.93 -44.73
C GLU A 848 62.30 37.14 -44.58
N LYS A 849 62.13 37.78 -43.37
CA LYS A 849 60.89 38.41 -42.79
C LYS A 849 60.78 39.98 -42.65
N LYS A 850 59.53 40.50 -42.48
CA LYS A 850 59.07 41.80 -41.82
C LYS A 850 59.49 43.16 -42.48
N SER A 851 59.17 44.41 -42.04
CA SER A 851 58.56 45.08 -40.84
C SER A 851 57.88 46.46 -41.20
N GLU A 852 57.31 47.32 -40.31
CA GLU A 852 56.06 47.10 -39.50
C GLU A 852 55.15 48.34 -39.10
N SER A 853 55.31 49.61 -39.54
CA SER A 853 54.60 50.80 -38.91
C SER A 853 53.99 51.88 -39.89
N PRO A 854 53.31 52.99 -39.47
CA PRO A 854 51.87 53.01 -39.08
C PRO A 854 51.00 54.23 -39.58
N SER A 855 49.76 54.36 -39.07
CA SER A 855 48.69 55.43 -39.22
C SER A 855 47.49 55.03 -40.11
N CYS A 856 46.23 55.49 -39.92
CA CYS A 856 45.53 56.19 -38.81
C CYS A 856 44.06 55.68 -38.72
N VAL A 857 43.31 55.97 -37.65
CA VAL A 857 41.90 55.50 -37.45
C VAL A 857 40.88 56.57 -37.88
N SER A 858 39.71 56.15 -38.41
CA SER A 858 38.67 57.07 -38.93
C SER A 858 37.54 57.34 -37.93
N PRO A 859 36.85 58.52 -37.98
CA PRO A 859 35.83 58.88 -36.98
C PRO A 859 34.61 57.95 -36.90
N SER A 860 34.21 57.32 -38.01
CA SER A 860 32.97 56.53 -38.08
C SER A 860 32.93 55.30 -37.17
N GLU A 861 34.08 54.82 -36.68
CA GLU A 861 34.15 53.69 -35.74
C GLU A 861 33.91 54.12 -34.28
N LEU A 862 34.13 55.41 -33.94
CA LEU A 862 33.82 55.96 -32.61
C LEU A 862 32.31 56.17 -32.43
N GLU A 863 31.67 56.80 -33.40
CA GLU A 863 30.21 57.04 -33.41
C GLU A 863 29.41 55.73 -33.28
N ASN A 864 29.89 54.65 -33.89
CA ASN A 864 29.29 53.31 -33.81
C ASN A 864 29.58 52.58 -32.46
N LEU A 865 30.60 53.03 -31.71
CA LEU A 865 30.83 52.58 -30.33
C LEU A 865 29.98 53.38 -29.33
N GLU A 866 29.85 54.69 -29.51
CA GLU A 866 28.99 55.56 -28.69
C GLU A 866 27.52 55.15 -28.77
N ASN A 867 26.98 54.94 -29.98
CA ASN A 867 25.62 54.43 -30.16
C ASN A 867 25.39 53.06 -29.47
N ARG A 868 26.43 52.24 -29.34
CA ARG A 868 26.36 50.94 -28.64
C ARG A 868 26.51 51.06 -27.12
N LEU A 869 27.16 52.11 -26.61
CA LEU A 869 27.15 52.47 -25.19
C LEU A 869 25.76 52.99 -24.79
N VAL A 870 25.19 53.93 -25.53
CA VAL A 870 23.84 54.48 -25.26
C VAL A 870 22.77 53.38 -25.20
N LEU A 871 22.82 52.41 -26.13
CA LEU A 871 21.90 51.26 -26.10
C LEU A 871 22.13 50.32 -24.90
N ALA A 872 23.37 50.21 -24.39
CA ALA A 872 23.67 49.43 -23.20
C ALA A 872 23.24 50.15 -21.91
N GLU A 873 23.43 51.46 -21.82
CA GLU A 873 23.00 52.30 -20.69
C GLU A 873 21.48 52.32 -20.55
N ASN A 874 20.74 52.43 -21.65
CA ASN A 874 19.27 52.38 -21.61
C ASN A 874 18.78 51.01 -21.15
N ALA A 875 19.38 49.92 -21.65
CA ALA A 875 19.05 48.56 -21.20
C ALA A 875 19.44 48.29 -19.74
N LEU A 876 20.39 49.04 -19.17
CA LEU A 876 20.72 48.98 -17.74
C LEU A 876 19.65 49.72 -16.91
N LYS A 877 19.28 50.94 -17.31
CA LYS A 877 18.24 51.75 -16.66
C LYS A 877 16.87 51.03 -16.62
N ASP A 878 16.49 50.35 -17.71
CA ASP A 878 15.28 49.52 -17.74
C ASP A 878 15.30 48.40 -16.68
N LYS A 879 16.48 47.83 -16.41
CA LYS A 879 16.65 46.77 -15.40
C LYS A 879 16.75 47.28 -13.99
N GLU A 880 17.31 48.47 -13.78
CA GLU A 880 17.25 49.19 -12.51
C GLU A 880 15.80 49.56 -12.16
N ALA A 881 15.01 50.01 -13.15
CA ALA A 881 13.58 50.27 -12.98
C ALA A 881 12.76 49.00 -12.64
N GLU A 882 12.97 47.88 -13.35
CA GLU A 882 12.37 46.59 -12.99
C GLU A 882 12.74 46.16 -11.55
N ASN A 883 14.01 46.29 -11.16
CA ASN A 883 14.47 45.86 -9.85
C ASN A 883 13.89 46.73 -8.72
N ASN A 884 13.79 48.05 -8.92
CA ASN A 884 13.12 48.96 -8.00
C ASN A 884 11.64 48.62 -7.79
N ILE A 885 10.91 48.25 -8.85
CA ILE A 885 9.52 47.77 -8.76
C ILE A 885 9.42 46.47 -7.96
N MET A 886 10.39 45.56 -8.09
CA MET A 886 10.42 44.32 -7.30
C MET A 886 10.74 44.58 -5.82
N HIS A 887 11.66 45.49 -5.51
CA HIS A 887 11.93 45.92 -4.13
C HIS A 887 10.73 46.64 -3.48
N GLN A 888 9.98 47.44 -4.25
CA GLN A 888 8.75 48.07 -3.75
C GLN A 888 7.68 47.02 -3.42
N ARG A 889 7.46 46.03 -4.30
CA ARG A 889 6.54 44.91 -4.03
C ARG A 889 6.96 44.07 -2.83
N LEU A 890 8.26 43.86 -2.60
CA LEU A 890 8.75 43.18 -1.40
C LEU A 890 8.33 43.93 -0.13
N LYS A 891 8.52 45.25 -0.09
CA LYS A 891 8.07 46.09 1.05
C LYS A 891 6.55 46.06 1.24
N GLU A 892 5.77 46.02 0.16
CA GLU A 892 4.30 45.87 0.23
C GLU A 892 3.88 44.52 0.84
N TYR A 893 4.61 43.44 0.55
CA TYR A 893 4.37 42.13 1.17
C TYR A 893 4.84 42.06 2.64
N GLU A 894 5.98 42.67 2.97
CA GLU A 894 6.49 42.75 4.34
C GLU A 894 5.55 43.58 5.25
N ALA A 895 5.04 44.70 4.76
CA ALA A 895 4.03 45.51 5.46
C ALA A 895 2.76 44.69 5.73
N ARG A 896 2.17 44.07 4.69
CA ARG A 896 0.99 43.21 4.84
C ARG A 896 1.20 42.03 5.80
N TRP A 897 2.40 41.45 5.81
CA TRP A 897 2.75 40.39 6.76
C TRP A 897 2.82 40.89 8.21
N SER A 898 3.25 42.13 8.42
CA SER A 898 3.18 42.80 9.73
C SER A 898 1.74 43.08 10.15
N ASP A 899 0.89 43.55 9.22
CA ASP A 899 -0.53 43.84 9.48
C ASP A 899 -1.28 42.58 9.93
N TYR A 900 -1.18 41.48 9.17
CA TYR A 900 -1.80 40.19 9.57
C TYR A 900 -1.26 39.67 10.90
N ARG A 901 0.01 39.91 11.24
CA ARG A 901 0.59 39.49 12.52
C ARG A 901 0.04 40.31 13.69
N ALA A 902 -0.24 41.59 13.49
CA ALA A 902 -0.91 42.43 14.47
C ALA A 902 -2.39 42.04 14.64
N GLU A 903 -3.09 41.75 13.54
CA GLU A 903 -4.49 41.29 13.54
C GLU A 903 -4.66 39.95 14.29
N ILE A 904 -3.77 38.97 14.05
CA ILE A 904 -3.75 37.70 14.78
C ILE A 904 -3.52 37.93 16.29
N SER A 905 -2.56 38.79 16.67
CA SER A 905 -2.30 39.09 18.08
C SER A 905 -3.48 39.80 18.77
N SER A 906 -4.22 40.65 18.03
CA SER A 906 -5.45 41.26 18.52
C SER A 906 -6.57 40.23 18.72
N LEU A 907 -6.73 39.28 17.78
CA LEU A 907 -7.67 38.17 17.90
C LEU A 907 -7.34 37.25 19.10
N GLU A 908 -6.06 36.95 19.34
CA GLU A 908 -5.61 36.19 20.52
C GLU A 908 -5.97 36.93 21.83
N GLN A 909 -5.74 38.25 21.90
CA GLN A 909 -6.11 39.06 23.07
C GLN A 909 -7.64 39.10 23.29
N MET A 910 -8.43 39.26 22.22
CA MET A 910 -9.90 39.20 22.33
C MET A 910 -10.40 37.82 22.78
N TRP A 911 -9.79 36.73 22.29
CA TRP A 911 -10.11 35.36 22.69
C TRP A 911 -9.80 35.12 24.18
N HIS A 912 -8.65 35.59 24.67
CA HIS A 912 -8.30 35.53 26.10
C HIS A 912 -9.26 36.37 26.97
N ALA A 913 -9.66 37.56 26.50
CA ALA A 913 -10.64 38.40 27.21
C ALA A 913 -12.03 37.73 27.27
N GLN A 914 -12.50 37.14 26.16
CA GLN A 914 -13.77 36.41 26.12
C GLN A 914 -13.76 35.16 27.00
N ILE A 915 -12.68 34.38 27.01
CA ILE A 915 -12.55 33.22 27.90
C ILE A 915 -12.58 33.66 29.37
N THR A 916 -11.88 34.73 29.73
CA THR A 916 -11.87 35.27 31.10
C THR A 916 -13.27 35.76 31.50
N SER A 917 -13.98 36.44 30.59
CA SER A 917 -15.37 36.88 30.79
C SER A 917 -16.34 35.70 30.98
N LEU A 918 -16.23 34.65 30.15
CA LEU A 918 -17.05 33.44 30.26
C LEU A 918 -16.76 32.66 31.56
N GLN A 919 -15.51 32.63 32.03
CA GLN A 919 -15.15 32.05 33.32
C GLN A 919 -15.71 32.87 34.49
N ALA A 920 -15.65 34.20 34.41
CA ALA A 920 -16.28 35.10 35.39
C ALA A 920 -17.80 34.90 35.43
N GLY A 921 -18.47 34.85 34.28
CA GLY A 921 -19.90 34.56 34.14
C GLY A 921 -20.31 33.19 34.66
N LEU A 922 -19.49 32.15 34.44
CA LEU A 922 -19.69 30.84 35.07
C LEU A 922 -19.50 30.88 36.60
N SER A 923 -18.64 31.75 37.12
CA SER A 923 -18.45 31.92 38.56
C SER A 923 -19.64 32.63 39.23
N THR A 924 -20.22 33.64 38.58
CA THR A 924 -21.41 34.36 39.07
C THR A 924 -22.68 33.53 38.93
N MET A 925 -22.85 32.79 37.81
CA MET A 925 -23.94 31.81 37.66
C MET A 925 -23.85 30.70 38.70
N LYS A 926 -22.66 30.18 39.03
CA LYS A 926 -22.50 29.21 40.14
C LYS A 926 -22.91 29.78 41.49
N LYS A 927 -22.63 31.07 41.76
CA LYS A 927 -23.07 31.73 43.00
C LYS A 927 -24.58 31.94 43.07
N THR A 928 -25.22 32.36 41.97
CA THR A 928 -26.69 32.52 41.91
C THR A 928 -27.43 31.18 41.97
N LEU A 929 -26.91 30.13 41.34
CA LEU A 929 -27.47 28.79 41.44
C LEU A 929 -27.35 28.23 42.88
N ALA A 930 -26.22 28.48 43.56
CA ALA A 930 -26.05 28.10 44.97
C ALA A 930 -27.00 28.86 45.92
N SER A 931 -27.30 30.14 45.66
CA SER A 931 -28.30 30.89 46.44
C SER A 931 -29.74 30.43 46.14
N GLN A 932 -30.06 30.04 44.90
CA GLN A 932 -31.37 29.49 44.54
C GLN A 932 -31.62 28.10 45.17
N VAL A 933 -30.61 27.21 45.14
CA VAL A 933 -30.67 25.89 45.80
C VAL A 933 -30.88 26.02 47.32
N SER A 934 -30.48 27.14 47.93
CA SER A 934 -30.73 27.42 49.35
C SER A 934 -32.18 27.84 49.69
N GLN A 935 -33.08 27.99 48.71
CA GLN A 935 -34.45 28.49 48.92
C GLN A 935 -35.58 27.49 48.62
N THR A 936 -35.28 26.28 48.12
CA THR A 936 -36.29 25.25 47.85
C THR A 936 -36.03 23.97 48.64
N SER A 937 -36.75 23.82 49.75
CA SER A 937 -36.82 22.58 50.54
C SER A 937 -38.06 21.77 50.17
N LEU A 938 -37.90 20.44 50.03
CA LEU A 938 -38.75 19.38 50.63
C LEU A 938 -38.45 17.99 50.04
N ALA A 939 -38.85 16.95 50.80
CA ALA A 939 -38.83 15.51 50.50
C ALA A 939 -37.43 14.83 50.39
N GLU A 940 -37.13 13.97 51.36
CA GLU A 940 -35.87 13.23 51.49
C GLU A 940 -36.02 11.75 51.09
N VAL A 941 -35.11 11.23 50.24
CA VAL A 941 -34.59 9.85 50.31
C VAL A 941 -33.11 9.87 49.84
N ASP A 942 -32.28 9.00 50.43
CA ASP A 942 -30.92 8.61 49.97
C ASP A 942 -29.76 9.64 49.97
N VAL A 943 -29.62 10.40 51.05
CA VAL A 943 -28.41 11.20 51.35
C VAL A 943 -27.15 10.33 51.65
N ARG A 944 -27.28 9.02 51.90
CA ARG A 944 -26.18 8.16 52.38
C ARG A 944 -25.23 7.61 51.31
N LEU A 945 -25.61 7.59 50.04
CA LEU A 945 -24.75 7.03 48.97
C LEU A 945 -23.69 8.03 48.46
N LEU A 946 -24.02 9.33 48.37
CA LEU A 946 -23.08 10.35 47.87
C LEU A 946 -21.93 10.66 48.84
N ALA A 947 -22.15 10.49 50.14
CA ALA A 947 -21.17 10.80 51.19
C ALA A 947 -19.89 9.93 51.15
N ARG A 948 -19.90 8.78 50.43
CA ARG A 948 -18.69 7.97 50.20
C ARG A 948 -17.87 8.39 48.99
N SER A 949 -18.47 9.05 48.00
CA SER A 949 -17.76 9.48 46.78
C SER A 949 -16.78 10.61 47.07
N SER A 950 -17.21 11.62 47.82
CA SER A 950 -16.43 12.82 48.15
C SER A 950 -15.24 12.57 49.10
N ALA A 951 -15.15 11.38 49.71
CA ALA A 951 -14.04 10.97 50.55
C ALA A 951 -12.87 10.35 49.76
N ILE A 952 -13.13 9.85 48.54
CA ILE A 952 -12.12 9.17 47.71
C ILE A 952 -11.33 10.20 46.89
N GLU A 953 -11.99 11.16 46.25
CA GLU A 953 -11.33 12.20 45.43
C GLU A 953 -10.36 13.07 46.26
N ARG A 954 -10.70 13.36 47.53
CA ARG A 954 -9.83 14.12 48.45
C ARG A 954 -8.52 13.39 48.80
N ARG A 955 -8.41 12.08 48.57
CA ARG A 955 -7.23 11.29 48.91
C ARG A 955 -6.23 11.15 47.74
N ALA A 956 -6.65 11.47 46.51
CA ALA A 956 -5.77 11.51 45.34
C ALA A 956 -5.05 12.87 45.17
N ALA A 957 -5.58 13.94 45.77
CA ALA A 957 -5.03 15.30 45.68
C ALA A 957 -4.05 15.66 46.82
N LEU A 958 -3.52 14.67 47.54
CA LEU A 958 -2.79 14.88 48.81
C LEU A 958 -1.45 14.14 48.88
N HIS A 959 -0.68 14.23 47.79
CA HIS A 959 0.77 14.07 47.78
C HIS A 959 1.38 15.11 46.82
N ILE A 960 2.60 15.56 47.13
CA ILE A 960 3.33 16.67 46.48
C ILE A 960 2.70 18.05 46.81
N LEU A 961 3.05 18.56 47.99
CA LEU A 961 3.09 20.00 48.27
C LEU A 961 4.32 20.63 47.60
N PRO A 962 4.30 21.93 47.26
CA PRO A 962 5.51 22.68 46.93
C PRO A 962 6.34 22.97 48.19
N ALA A 963 7.60 23.36 47.99
CA ALA A 963 8.44 23.99 49.00
C ALA A 963 8.79 25.41 48.55
N ASN A 964 8.95 26.30 49.51
CA ASN A 964 8.99 27.74 49.31
C ASN A 964 10.37 28.26 48.82
N GLU A 965 10.29 29.32 48.00
CA GLU A 965 10.87 30.68 48.18
C GLU A 965 12.35 30.84 48.58
N ASP A 966 13.01 31.77 47.89
CA ASP A 966 13.86 32.81 48.50
C ASP A 966 13.89 34.05 47.57
N GLU A 967 14.23 35.22 48.11
CA GLU A 967 13.64 36.52 47.74
C GLU A 967 14.32 37.34 46.59
N ASP A 968 13.58 38.39 46.21
CA ASP A 968 13.83 39.47 45.26
C ASP A 968 15.20 40.19 45.29
N VAL A 969 15.63 40.70 44.12
CA VAL A 969 16.25 42.04 43.97
C VAL A 969 15.75 42.66 42.65
N ASP A 970 15.44 43.96 42.64
CA ASP A 970 14.78 44.67 41.53
C ASP A 970 15.49 45.99 41.15
N TRP A 971 15.38 46.43 39.88
CA TRP A 971 15.96 47.66 39.24
C TRP A 971 17.50 47.86 39.33
N GLU A 972 18.20 48.62 38.47
CA GLU A 972 17.86 49.56 37.39
C GLU A 972 18.62 49.23 36.08
N GLY A 973 18.48 50.04 35.01
CA GLY A 973 19.23 49.89 33.76
C GLY A 973 19.63 51.22 33.12
N MET A 974 20.59 51.20 32.17
CA MET A 974 21.01 52.42 31.46
C MET A 974 21.62 52.13 30.07
N SER A 975 21.15 52.88 29.06
CA SER A 975 21.84 53.45 27.86
C SER A 975 22.89 52.63 27.05
N SER A 976 22.99 52.75 25.72
CA SER A 976 22.16 53.40 24.68
C SER A 976 22.74 53.13 23.26
N GLU A 977 21.97 53.48 22.23
CA GLU A 977 22.39 53.88 20.87
C GLU A 977 23.09 52.89 19.89
N ALA A 978 22.31 52.59 18.85
CA ALA A 978 22.61 51.97 17.57
C ALA A 978 23.81 52.52 16.75
N LYS A 979 24.31 51.69 15.81
CA LYS A 979 24.37 52.03 14.36
C LYS A 979 24.63 50.82 13.44
N THR A 980 23.88 50.80 12.33
CA THR A 980 24.12 50.10 11.04
C THR A 980 25.01 51.00 10.13
N PRO A 981 25.46 50.64 8.90
CA PRO A 981 24.92 49.62 7.96
C PRO A 981 25.95 48.78 7.13
N ASP A 982 25.40 47.91 6.27
CA ASP A 982 25.69 47.48 4.87
C ASP A 982 27.14 47.60 4.27
N ASN A 983 27.54 46.94 3.18
CA ASN A 983 26.80 46.29 2.07
C ASN A 983 27.66 45.27 1.27
N GLU A 984 27.03 44.40 0.45
CA GLU A 984 27.55 43.71 -0.79
C GLU A 984 28.86 42.86 -0.73
N SER A 985 29.23 41.95 -1.67
CA SER A 985 28.57 41.08 -2.67
C SER A 985 29.62 40.06 -3.24
N ILE A 986 29.45 39.15 -4.22
CA ILE A 986 28.34 38.73 -5.10
C ILE A 986 28.46 37.24 -5.55
N SER A 987 27.36 36.48 -5.58
CA SER A 987 27.19 35.19 -6.32
C SER A 987 28.00 33.95 -5.81
N ARG A 988 27.70 32.69 -6.18
CA ARG A 988 27.02 32.19 -7.40
C ARG A 988 26.36 30.79 -7.26
N THR A 989 25.03 30.74 -7.43
CA THR A 989 24.19 29.68 -8.03
C THR A 989 24.34 28.19 -7.67
N ALA A 990 23.26 27.62 -7.11
CA ALA A 990 22.51 26.50 -7.71
C ALA A 990 21.03 26.62 -7.27
N SER A 991 20.05 26.20 -8.10
CA SER A 991 18.62 26.49 -7.87
C SER A 991 17.71 25.26 -7.98
N ILE A 992 16.68 25.22 -7.12
CA ILE A 992 15.59 24.23 -7.08
C ILE A 992 14.27 25.02 -6.86
N PRO A 993 13.16 24.69 -7.55
CA PRO A 993 11.93 25.49 -7.51
C PRO A 993 11.05 25.23 -6.27
N PRO A 994 10.14 26.17 -5.92
CA PRO A 994 9.33 26.08 -4.70
C PRO A 994 8.03 25.29 -4.91
N SER A 995 7.90 24.15 -4.23
CA SER A 995 6.61 23.49 -3.98
C SER A 995 6.70 22.56 -2.76
N ASN A 996 6.33 23.07 -1.58
CA ASN A 996 6.00 22.30 -0.37
C ASN A 996 5.50 23.26 0.74
N LEU A 997 4.18 23.37 0.92
CA LEU A 997 3.62 23.67 2.25
C LEU A 997 3.44 22.32 2.97
N SER A 998 3.67 22.26 4.28
CA SER A 998 3.63 20.98 5.01
C SER A 998 2.19 20.47 5.23
N PRO A 999 1.95 19.15 5.19
CA PRO A 999 0.63 18.58 5.45
C PRO A 999 0.06 18.96 6.83
N TYR A 1000 0.93 19.10 7.83
CA TYR A 1000 0.55 19.39 9.21
C TYR A 1000 -0.08 20.77 9.40
N HIS A 1001 0.30 21.75 8.58
CA HIS A 1001 -0.35 23.08 8.62
C HIS A 1001 -1.82 22.99 8.15
N SER A 1002 -2.11 22.13 7.15
CA SER A 1002 -3.49 21.81 6.75
C SER A 1002 -4.27 21.04 7.83
N GLY A 1003 -3.58 20.24 8.66
CA GLY A 1003 -4.20 19.53 9.78
C GLY A 1003 -4.71 20.47 10.88
N VAL A 1004 -3.87 21.43 11.31
CA VAL A 1004 -4.25 22.44 12.31
C VAL A 1004 -5.40 23.33 11.81
N VAL A 1005 -5.32 23.80 10.57
CA VAL A 1005 -6.40 24.61 9.93
C VAL A 1005 -7.65 23.77 9.62
N GLY A 1006 -7.52 22.43 9.60
CA GLY A 1006 -8.65 21.49 9.53
C GLY A 1006 -9.40 21.39 10.85
N LEU A 1007 -8.69 21.11 11.95
CA LEU A 1007 -9.28 21.07 13.31
C LEU A 1007 -9.92 22.39 13.73
N TRP A 1008 -9.33 23.53 13.33
CA TRP A 1008 -9.91 24.85 13.60
C TRP A 1008 -11.27 25.05 12.90
N ARG A 1009 -11.39 24.69 11.61
CA ARG A 1009 -12.67 24.74 10.88
C ARG A 1009 -13.69 23.72 11.36
N GLU A 1010 -13.27 22.54 11.81
CA GLU A 1010 -14.18 21.59 12.45
C GLU A 1010 -14.75 22.16 13.75
N PHE A 1011 -13.90 22.79 14.58
CA PHE A 1011 -14.32 23.42 15.83
C PHE A 1011 -15.33 24.55 15.59
N GLU A 1012 -15.02 25.46 14.67
CA GLU A 1012 -15.90 26.58 14.31
C GLU A 1012 -17.27 26.09 13.83
N HIS A 1013 -17.29 25.18 12.85
CA HIS A 1013 -18.53 24.62 12.30
C HIS A 1013 -19.34 23.84 13.36
N ARG A 1014 -18.72 22.95 14.15
CA ARG A 1014 -19.41 22.18 15.19
C ARG A 1014 -19.89 23.06 16.34
N SER A 1015 -19.13 24.09 16.72
CA SER A 1015 -19.53 25.04 17.76
C SER A 1015 -20.77 25.82 17.34
N GLN A 1016 -20.87 26.22 16.07
CA GLN A 1016 -22.08 26.91 15.58
C GLN A 1016 -23.30 25.97 15.59
N VAL A 1017 -23.17 24.73 15.09
CA VAL A 1017 -24.26 23.73 15.12
C VAL A 1017 -24.77 23.50 16.56
N PHE A 1018 -23.89 23.32 17.55
CA PHE A 1018 -24.32 23.17 18.95
C PHE A 1018 -24.98 24.43 19.56
N ILE A 1019 -24.74 25.62 19.00
CA ILE A 1019 -25.42 26.86 19.39
C ILE A 1019 -26.81 26.93 18.73
N ASP A 1020 -26.89 26.61 17.44
CA ASP A 1020 -28.13 26.62 16.65
C ASP A 1020 -29.13 25.57 17.17
N ASP A 1021 -28.67 24.33 17.43
CA ASP A 1021 -29.46 23.26 18.04
C ASP A 1021 -30.01 23.68 19.43
N ALA A 1022 -29.18 24.36 20.23
CA ALA A 1022 -29.57 24.82 21.56
C ALA A 1022 -30.53 26.03 21.52
N ALA A 1023 -30.45 26.86 20.47
CA ALA A 1023 -31.42 27.93 20.22
C ALA A 1023 -32.77 27.34 19.76
N PHE A 1024 -32.75 26.40 18.82
CA PHE A 1024 -33.96 25.71 18.36
C PHE A 1024 -34.69 24.98 19.49
N LEU A 1025 -33.98 24.22 20.34
CA LEU A 1025 -34.59 23.57 21.51
C LEU A 1025 -35.15 24.58 22.54
N LYS A 1026 -34.63 25.82 22.57
CA LYS A 1026 -35.17 26.89 23.40
C LYS A 1026 -36.46 27.48 22.80
N GLU A 1027 -36.53 27.66 21.48
CA GLU A 1027 -37.73 28.12 20.74
C GLU A 1027 -38.87 27.09 20.76
N VAL A 1028 -38.54 25.79 20.69
CA VAL A 1028 -39.52 24.71 20.89
C VAL A 1028 -40.03 24.70 22.33
N LYS A 1029 -39.18 25.04 23.31
CA LYS A 1029 -39.55 25.07 24.74
C LYS A 1029 -40.27 26.35 25.17
N SER A 1030 -40.08 27.48 24.49
CA SER A 1030 -40.90 28.69 24.66
C SER A 1030 -42.27 28.57 23.98
N GLY A 1031 -42.42 27.64 23.03
CA GLY A 1031 -43.63 27.43 22.23
C GLY A 1031 -43.69 28.30 20.97
N GLU A 1032 -42.59 28.96 20.60
CA GLU A 1032 -42.48 29.78 19.40
C GLU A 1032 -42.45 28.91 18.13
N THR A 1033 -41.90 27.69 18.21
CA THR A 1033 -41.90 26.69 17.13
C THR A 1033 -42.61 25.39 17.53
N LYS A 1034 -43.54 24.92 16.70
CA LYS A 1034 -44.32 23.68 16.94
C LYS A 1034 -43.58 22.45 16.39
N ALA A 1035 -42.71 21.85 17.21
CA ALA A 1035 -42.08 20.55 16.93
C ALA A 1035 -42.66 19.43 17.83
N SER A 1036 -42.79 18.21 17.29
CA SER A 1036 -43.29 17.03 18.03
C SER A 1036 -42.15 16.28 18.74
N ILE A 1037 -41.33 17.02 19.51
CA ILE A 1037 -40.11 16.52 20.17
C ILE A 1037 -40.16 16.92 21.65
N ASN A 1038 -39.69 16.06 22.57
CA ASN A 1038 -39.55 16.43 23.99
C ASN A 1038 -38.25 17.23 24.21
N PRO A 1039 -38.31 18.56 24.45
CA PRO A 1039 -37.09 19.38 24.53
C PRO A 1039 -36.20 19.00 25.72
N ASP A 1040 -36.75 18.44 26.80
CA ASP A 1040 -35.96 18.07 27.99
C ASP A 1040 -35.27 16.71 27.92
N ASP A 1041 -35.60 15.87 26.93
CA ASP A 1041 -34.82 14.68 26.61
C ASP A 1041 -33.82 14.99 25.49
N GLU A 1042 -34.23 15.77 24.49
CA GLU A 1042 -33.34 16.16 23.39
C GLU A 1042 -32.20 17.08 23.86
N LEU A 1043 -32.44 17.93 24.87
CA LEU A 1043 -31.37 18.67 25.54
C LEU A 1043 -30.38 17.77 26.30
N ARG A 1044 -30.80 16.57 26.76
CA ARG A 1044 -29.87 15.57 27.33
C ARG A 1044 -29.07 14.89 26.23
N ASN A 1045 -29.71 14.54 25.12
CA ASN A 1045 -29.05 13.97 23.94
C ASN A 1045 -27.99 14.94 23.38
N LEU A 1046 -28.34 16.21 23.17
CA LEU A 1046 -27.43 17.26 22.71
C LEU A 1046 -26.25 17.46 23.69
N LYS A 1047 -26.53 17.46 25.01
CA LYS A 1047 -25.50 17.53 26.05
C LYS A 1047 -24.59 16.30 26.09
N LEU A 1048 -25.09 15.10 25.79
CA LEU A 1048 -24.29 13.88 25.68
C LEU A 1048 -23.39 13.93 24.43
N CYS A 1049 -23.96 14.33 23.27
CA CYS A 1049 -23.24 14.51 22.02
C CYS A 1049 -22.13 15.55 22.14
N PHE A 1050 -22.41 16.71 22.73
CA PHE A 1050 -21.41 17.75 23.01
C PHE A 1050 -20.28 17.26 23.90
N ASN A 1051 -20.57 16.53 24.99
CA ASN A 1051 -19.53 15.99 25.87
C ASN A 1051 -18.67 14.90 25.18
N THR A 1052 -19.28 14.08 24.33
CA THR A 1052 -18.59 13.06 23.54
C THR A 1052 -17.66 13.69 22.51
N TRP A 1053 -18.18 14.61 21.68
CA TRP A 1053 -17.37 15.38 20.71
C TRP A 1053 -16.25 16.17 21.40
N LYS A 1054 -16.54 16.84 22.52
CA LYS A 1054 -15.54 17.59 23.31
C LYS A 1054 -14.43 16.70 23.89
N LYS A 1055 -14.71 15.42 24.17
CA LYS A 1055 -13.70 14.44 24.61
C LYS A 1055 -12.81 14.00 23.44
N ASP A 1056 -13.44 13.67 22.31
CA ASP A 1056 -12.76 13.26 21.07
C ASP A 1056 -11.89 14.39 20.47
N PHE A 1057 -12.46 15.59 20.31
CA PHE A 1057 -11.73 16.76 19.81
C PHE A 1057 -10.52 17.10 20.69
N LYS A 1058 -10.62 16.94 22.01
CA LYS A 1058 -9.48 17.06 22.93
C LYS A 1058 -8.40 16.00 22.71
N HIS A 1059 -8.77 14.78 22.36
CA HIS A 1059 -7.82 13.71 22.03
C HIS A 1059 -7.05 14.07 20.76
N ARG A 1060 -7.76 14.38 19.67
CA ARG A 1060 -7.16 14.74 18.37
C ARG A 1060 -6.31 16.01 18.44
N LEU A 1061 -6.70 16.99 19.27
CA LEU A 1061 -5.88 18.17 19.57
C LEU A 1061 -4.60 17.82 20.35
N HIS A 1062 -4.67 16.88 21.30
CA HIS A 1062 -3.51 16.41 22.07
C HIS A 1062 -2.52 15.62 21.18
N GLU A 1063 -3.03 14.72 20.33
CA GLU A 1063 -2.23 13.98 19.35
C GLU A 1063 -1.54 14.92 18.35
N THR A 1064 -2.26 15.92 17.83
CA THR A 1064 -1.70 16.95 16.96
C THR A 1064 -0.60 17.75 17.67
N LYS A 1065 -0.80 18.09 18.96
CA LYS A 1065 0.23 18.75 19.77
C LYS A 1065 1.46 17.87 19.99
N LEU A 1066 1.28 16.58 20.27
CA LEU A 1066 2.39 15.62 20.41
C LEU A 1066 3.15 15.42 19.09
N ALA A 1067 2.47 15.40 17.94
CA ALA A 1067 3.10 15.34 16.63
C ALA A 1067 3.96 16.60 16.34
N LEU A 1068 3.46 17.78 16.70
CA LEU A 1068 4.21 19.04 16.59
C LEU A 1068 5.41 19.10 17.56
N GLN A 1069 5.27 18.58 18.79
CA GLN A 1069 6.39 18.49 19.74
C GLN A 1069 7.49 17.53 19.25
N LYS A 1070 7.12 16.38 18.67
CA LYS A 1070 8.07 15.43 18.06
C LYS A 1070 8.86 16.03 16.89
N LEU A 1071 8.33 17.03 16.18
CA LEU A 1071 9.07 17.74 15.13
C LEU A 1071 10.16 18.66 15.69
N GLY A 1072 9.90 19.36 16.81
CA GLY A 1072 10.90 20.21 17.47
C GLY A 1072 12.14 19.43 17.94
N ASP A 1073 11.94 18.22 18.49
CA ASP A 1073 13.01 17.32 18.89
C ASP A 1073 13.85 16.78 17.72
N VAL A 1074 13.29 16.75 16.50
CA VAL A 1074 13.98 16.26 15.29
C VAL A 1074 14.88 17.33 14.69
N GLU A 1075 14.44 18.60 14.66
CA GLU A 1075 15.28 19.69 14.14
C GLU A 1075 16.53 19.93 15.00
N GLN A 1076 16.40 19.93 16.33
CA GLN A 1076 17.56 20.12 17.24
C GLN A 1076 18.66 19.06 17.06
N LYS A 1077 18.29 17.79 16.86
CA LYS A 1077 19.25 16.67 16.71
C LYS A 1077 20.01 16.68 15.38
N SER A 1078 19.61 17.51 14.41
CA SER A 1078 20.37 17.74 13.16
C SER A 1078 21.48 18.79 13.32
N ALA A 1079 21.27 19.83 14.13
CA ALA A 1079 22.11 21.02 14.19
C ALA A 1079 23.49 20.77 14.85
N GLU A 1080 23.57 19.87 15.83
CA GLU A 1080 24.81 19.63 16.58
C GLU A 1080 25.89 18.91 15.76
N LYS A 1081 25.49 18.09 14.77
CA LYS A 1081 26.44 17.42 13.86
C LYS A 1081 27.15 18.40 12.92
N LEU A 1082 26.55 19.55 12.62
CA LEU A 1082 27.17 20.62 11.83
C LEU A 1082 28.05 21.54 12.68
N LYS A 1083 27.65 21.87 13.92
CA LYS A 1083 28.45 22.71 14.85
C LYS A 1083 29.87 22.16 15.09
N LYS A 1084 30.07 20.83 15.11
CA LYS A 1084 31.39 20.22 15.37
C LYS A 1084 32.44 20.40 14.26
N ASN A 1085 32.05 20.72 13.02
CA ASN A 1085 33.01 21.02 11.94
C ASN A 1085 33.41 22.51 11.88
N TRP A 1086 32.60 23.42 12.43
CA TRP A 1086 32.80 24.87 12.28
C TRP A 1086 33.99 25.42 13.07
N TRP A 1087 34.32 24.79 14.21
CA TRP A 1087 35.39 25.23 15.11
C TRP A 1087 36.83 24.98 14.62
N ARG A 1088 37.03 24.29 13.48
CA ARG A 1088 38.37 23.95 12.97
C ARG A 1088 39.03 24.99 12.06
N MET A 1089 38.29 25.99 11.56
CA MET A 1089 38.78 26.91 10.51
C MET A 1089 39.00 28.38 10.97
N ARG A 1090 39.07 28.65 12.28
CA ARG A 1090 39.37 30.00 12.81
C ARG A 1090 40.86 30.17 13.16
N LYS A 1091 41.76 30.18 12.17
CA LYS A 1091 43.19 30.49 12.42
C LYS A 1091 44.01 31.03 11.22
N ALA A 1092 43.52 32.09 10.56
CA ALA A 1092 44.33 32.91 9.65
C ALA A 1092 43.96 34.40 9.77
N HIS A 1093 44.85 35.19 10.36
CA HIS A 1093 44.95 36.66 10.47
C HIS A 1093 43.72 37.58 10.65
N CYS A 1094 43.84 38.48 11.64
CA CYS A 1094 42.97 39.64 11.89
C CYS A 1094 43.63 40.97 11.49
N LYS A 1095 42.83 42.06 11.49
CA LYS A 1095 43.16 43.50 11.25
C LYS A 1095 43.35 43.84 9.76
N GLY A 1096 42.79 44.92 9.18
CA GLY A 1096 41.90 46.01 9.68
C GLY A 1096 41.58 46.98 8.50
N ILE A 1097 41.14 48.24 8.64
CA ILE A 1097 40.77 49.06 9.82
C ILE A 1097 39.99 50.33 9.36
N MET A 1098 38.97 50.81 10.12
CA MET A 1098 38.21 52.09 9.96
C MET A 1098 37.43 52.32 8.63
N ALA A 1099 36.50 53.28 8.48
CA ALA A 1099 35.38 53.77 9.31
C ALA A 1099 34.54 54.82 8.55
N HIS A 1100 33.22 54.64 8.42
CA HIS A 1100 32.17 55.66 8.14
C HIS A 1100 32.24 56.50 6.83
N PRO A 1101 31.15 57.20 6.44
CA PRO A 1101 29.79 57.25 7.04
C PRO A 1101 28.99 55.95 6.85
#